data_AF-A0A3B9DV95-F1
#
_entry.id   AF-A0A3B9DV95-F1
#
_cell.length_a   1.000
_cell.length_b   1.000
_cell.length_c   1.000
_cell.angle_alpha   90.00
_cell.angle_beta   90.00
_cell.angle_gamma   90.00
#
_symmetry.space_group_name_H-M   'P 1'
#
loop_
_entity.id
_entity.type
_entity.pdbx_description
1 polymer ?
#
loop_
_entity_poly.entity_id
_entity_poly.type
_entity_poly.pdbx_seq_one_letter_code
_entity_poly.pdbx_strand_id
1 'polypeptide(L)'
;MARQIPWDRYEVALLLDAYLRIQEEPQKEKDILADLSKNLRKRAIHLGYTIDAGFRNENGMSLQYQRMKILMTNSAYGFDGPISRCFHEVVDIYKKDRDWYQMILNKARKDAGLETYKKEKKAPIIVVNGVRVDGGAPEKNSEPAKKPPPVSIIKHEPVIREVPTSTNSSERSIVDRLHLAPALQRKLEEEGIHTIKALQHFLADYKENYTIDFKDWQDANDKLHAYLQEESLPSATSRMETQNVPSENEAEVEHETDERLPRSMRLLSEEDFSRIPPYAQKWNIYCLDLPFELNGRLYTVSVHTVKELYDYFAVHTINDVFSQDDWALLHLKLLAYRKRFVKEQSPVVKAQPKTEEKKVEPLVTSEPSQAYGRNAEEDKPTQLTCDLAEKRDYKGYQPLAFCYFGDETQVSGWRDMYVKCCKTLYEDYPKIFKRLASASRKQPGPSYVGNSFEANYMHDGVSIGDTWHVETKITPKQMMGILRAIIKNSDVDYENLTFTFLVPKDAIEPGKAASAAPAMHETGDALPVGETPKDTPDINAEEPAASEEDKLAQVLREKFPDGLRQQNLAMKQYKARYEEMFGEALLVQNAMLMEKLRDIGEVRVDGRIYAKASGAEQGILEGIAKDLMRLLDESASSLYWPCIYEHYRNEFSGLSIFTEDVMRSELMPLFSSDYVCGEVISKRSETQSRGEEIRQLVTGSPVAISLTSIQEKIWYWPQNMVKKFLDGVPGIIKAKDLYFYGPNVTLSDTEKQRLRDALLEDMTQKQFITNVRLRDILEESCPGVAMDMSSLDDALLRKVLAMLYPADFIEKAKGLFPAEHMKSGREQIQEYCHAHTKLSTSDIKWFAKQRGILGNICNYVMDEMVRVSPEEWIRRDHVYFQGKEAYIIQKIGQQMGEKTCMPLEEFTLFLSFPDIGIPWNSYVLESFLYKNDAILCPFSLVQANGGVSDSGVYGAVVKKGYAIDSYDDVLIELLSRSPDWQTDEEALDFIVAHKLQVLRKLKQIGTIVKQAKRKRAQLVTANS
;
A
#
# COMPACT_ATOMS: atom_id res chain seq x y z
N MET A 1 -32.41 -6.74 -4.81
CA MET A 1 -32.00 -7.73 -3.77
C MET A 1 -32.53 -7.26 -2.43
N ALA A 2 -32.89 -8.16 -1.51
CA ALA A 2 -33.25 -7.75 -0.15
C ALA A 2 -32.03 -7.20 0.61
N ARG A 3 -32.22 -6.19 1.47
CA ARG A 3 -31.13 -5.66 2.31
C ARG A 3 -30.77 -6.70 3.38
N GLN A 4 -29.55 -7.25 3.32
CA GLN A 4 -29.08 -8.22 4.30
C GLN A 4 -28.87 -7.54 5.66
N ILE A 5 -29.60 -8.00 6.69
CA ILE A 5 -29.50 -7.45 8.05
C ILE A 5 -28.10 -7.76 8.62
N PRO A 6 -27.31 -6.73 9.02
CA PRO A 6 -25.98 -6.93 9.62
C PRO A 6 -26.08 -7.67 10.96
N TRP A 7 -24.94 -8.16 11.46
CA TRP A 7 -24.87 -8.85 12.75
C TRP A 7 -24.75 -7.85 13.90
N ASP A 8 -25.56 -8.04 14.96
CA ASP A 8 -25.44 -7.29 16.21
C ASP A 8 -24.61 -8.04 17.29
N ARG A 9 -24.20 -7.32 18.34
CA ARG A 9 -23.35 -7.86 19.44
C ARG A 9 -24.00 -9.00 20.24
N TYR A 10 -25.33 -9.07 20.27
CA TYR A 10 -26.11 -10.10 20.97
C TYR A 10 -26.22 -11.37 20.13
N GLU A 11 -26.43 -11.24 18.81
CA GLU A 11 -26.34 -12.37 17.88
C GLU A 11 -24.93 -12.99 17.87
N VAL A 12 -23.90 -12.15 17.87
CA VAL A 12 -22.50 -12.58 17.93
C VAL A 12 -22.18 -13.25 19.26
N ALA A 13 -22.74 -12.78 20.39
CA ALA A 13 -22.58 -13.45 21.68
C ALA A 13 -23.22 -14.85 21.70
N LEU A 14 -24.39 -15.05 21.08
CA LEU A 14 -24.99 -16.38 20.91
C LEU A 14 -24.14 -17.29 20.01
N LEU A 15 -23.51 -16.74 18.97
CA LEU A 15 -22.57 -17.47 18.12
C LEU A 15 -21.27 -17.87 18.87
N LEU A 16 -20.79 -17.04 19.81
CA LEU A 16 -19.64 -17.37 20.66
C LEU A 16 -20.00 -18.40 21.74
N ASP A 17 -21.18 -18.32 22.36
CA ASP A 17 -21.74 -19.37 23.22
C ASP A 17 -21.85 -20.71 22.49
N ALA A 18 -22.37 -20.70 21.26
CA ALA A 18 -22.40 -21.88 20.41
C ALA A 18 -20.99 -22.42 20.10
N TYR A 19 -20.04 -21.57 19.70
CA TYR A 19 -18.65 -21.98 19.47
C TYR A 19 -18.03 -22.67 20.69
N LEU A 20 -18.19 -22.09 21.89
CA LEU A 20 -17.65 -22.64 23.14
C LEU A 20 -18.28 -24.00 23.47
N ARG A 21 -19.62 -24.13 23.36
CA ARG A 21 -20.34 -25.39 23.53
C ARG A 21 -19.88 -26.47 22.54
N ILE A 22 -19.50 -26.11 21.32
CA ILE A 22 -18.95 -27.05 20.32
C ILE A 22 -17.50 -27.45 20.67
N GLN A 23 -16.73 -26.62 21.37
CA GLN A 23 -15.42 -27.06 21.91
C GLN A 23 -15.57 -28.02 23.10
N GLU A 24 -16.69 -27.96 23.84
CA GLU A 24 -17.01 -28.91 24.90
C GLU A 24 -17.63 -30.22 24.37
N GLU A 25 -18.47 -30.16 23.32
CA GLU A 25 -19.13 -31.31 22.71
C GLU A 25 -19.04 -31.30 21.16
N PRO A 26 -17.86 -31.59 20.55
CA PRO A 26 -17.67 -31.55 19.10
C PRO A 26 -18.63 -32.46 18.32
N GLN A 27 -19.00 -33.62 18.90
CA GLN A 27 -19.97 -34.56 18.33
C GLN A 27 -21.38 -33.97 18.13
N LYS A 28 -21.71 -32.84 18.76
CA LYS A 28 -22.99 -32.13 18.63
C LYS A 28 -22.90 -30.87 17.76
N GLU A 29 -21.83 -30.67 16.99
CA GLU A 29 -21.64 -29.45 16.17
C GLU A 29 -22.88 -29.10 15.32
N LYS A 30 -23.45 -30.09 14.63
CA LYS A 30 -24.65 -29.89 13.80
C LYS A 30 -25.88 -29.45 14.62
N ASP A 31 -26.13 -30.10 15.75
CA ASP A 31 -27.31 -29.84 16.59
C ASP A 31 -27.21 -28.46 17.25
N ILE A 32 -26.02 -28.08 17.71
CA ILE A 32 -25.76 -26.78 18.34
C ILE A 32 -25.92 -25.64 17.32
N LEU A 33 -25.51 -25.83 16.06
CA LEU A 33 -25.70 -24.85 14.99
C LEU A 33 -27.16 -24.75 14.52
N ALA A 34 -27.92 -25.84 14.54
CA ALA A 34 -29.37 -25.83 14.28
C ALA A 34 -30.13 -25.08 15.40
N ASP A 35 -29.80 -25.32 16.66
CA ASP A 35 -30.33 -24.55 17.79
C ASP A 35 -29.94 -23.07 17.71
N LEU A 36 -28.71 -22.73 17.29
CA LEU A 36 -28.29 -21.34 17.09
C LEU A 36 -29.15 -20.64 16.02
N SER A 37 -29.33 -21.26 14.84
CA SER A 37 -30.20 -20.79 13.76
C SER A 37 -31.62 -20.48 14.28
N LYS A 38 -32.22 -21.45 14.97
CA LYS A 38 -33.55 -21.36 15.61
C LYS A 38 -33.64 -20.22 16.62
N ASN A 39 -32.64 -20.06 17.49
CA ASN A 39 -32.62 -19.06 18.55
C ASN A 39 -32.43 -17.63 18.00
N LEU A 40 -31.55 -17.44 17.00
CA LEU A 40 -31.38 -16.15 16.31
C LEU A 40 -32.65 -15.74 15.56
N ARG A 41 -33.30 -16.68 14.86
CA ARG A 41 -34.58 -16.44 14.16
C ARG A 41 -35.71 -16.10 15.15
N LYS A 42 -35.79 -16.79 16.28
CA LYS A 42 -36.76 -16.49 17.36
C LYS A 42 -36.52 -15.12 18.00
N ARG A 43 -35.25 -14.77 18.27
CA ARG A 43 -34.87 -13.42 18.75
C ARG A 43 -35.27 -12.34 17.75
N ALA A 44 -35.03 -12.54 16.46
CA ALA A 44 -35.39 -11.55 15.44
C ALA A 44 -36.91 -11.31 15.37
N ILE A 45 -37.72 -12.37 15.48
CA ILE A 45 -39.20 -12.26 15.54
C ILE A 45 -39.63 -11.50 16.82
N HIS A 46 -39.03 -11.79 17.97
CA HIS A 46 -39.34 -11.11 19.24
C HIS A 46 -39.02 -9.61 19.19
N LEU A 47 -37.95 -9.22 18.48
CA LEU A 47 -37.58 -7.83 18.22
C LEU A 47 -38.36 -7.17 17.07
N GLY A 48 -39.42 -7.81 16.56
CA GLY A 48 -40.32 -7.27 15.54
C GLY A 48 -39.80 -7.32 14.09
N TYR A 49 -38.69 -7.99 13.82
CA TYR A 49 -38.16 -8.09 12.45
C TYR A 49 -38.95 -9.11 11.60
N THR A 50 -39.37 -8.68 10.41
CA THR A 50 -39.86 -9.58 9.36
C THR A 50 -38.70 -10.37 8.75
N ILE A 51 -38.67 -11.69 8.94
CA ILE A 51 -37.59 -12.57 8.46
C ILE A 51 -38.07 -13.58 7.41
N ASP A 52 -37.20 -13.88 6.44
CA ASP A 52 -37.44 -14.84 5.35
C ASP A 52 -36.81 -16.22 5.65
N ALA A 53 -36.72 -17.11 4.65
CA ALA A 53 -36.04 -18.41 4.76
C ALA A 53 -34.50 -18.34 4.65
N GLY A 54 -33.94 -17.20 4.22
CA GLY A 54 -32.49 -16.95 4.12
C GLY A 54 -31.88 -16.44 5.43
N PHE A 55 -32.64 -15.67 6.22
CA PHE A 55 -32.17 -15.03 7.43
C PHE A 55 -31.63 -16.03 8.47
N ARG A 56 -30.31 -15.99 8.71
CA ARG A 56 -29.61 -16.78 9.75
C ARG A 56 -29.91 -18.29 9.73
N ASN A 57 -30.16 -18.86 8.54
CA ASN A 57 -30.43 -20.30 8.40
C ASN A 57 -29.21 -21.18 8.68
N GLU A 58 -29.42 -22.49 8.83
CA GLU A 58 -28.41 -23.47 9.27
C GLU A 58 -27.15 -23.47 8.38
N ASN A 59 -27.32 -23.44 7.06
CA ASN A 59 -26.21 -23.34 6.10
C ASN A 59 -25.39 -22.06 6.32
N GLY A 60 -26.05 -20.95 6.66
CA GLY A 60 -25.40 -19.70 7.03
C GLY A 60 -24.68 -19.74 8.38
N MET A 61 -25.16 -20.56 9.34
CA MET A 61 -24.53 -20.71 10.66
C MET A 61 -23.18 -21.41 10.59
N SER A 62 -23.07 -22.49 9.80
CA SER A 62 -21.78 -23.17 9.57
C SER A 62 -20.70 -22.19 9.08
N LEU A 63 -21.07 -21.26 8.17
CA LEU A 63 -20.17 -20.24 7.64
C LEU A 63 -19.71 -19.23 8.71
N GLN A 64 -20.61 -18.80 9.61
CA GLN A 64 -20.23 -17.87 10.68
C GLN A 64 -19.49 -18.57 11.84
N TYR A 65 -19.76 -19.85 12.09
CA TYR A 65 -19.01 -20.67 13.04
C TYR A 65 -17.56 -20.85 12.62
N GLN A 66 -17.25 -21.10 11.34
CA GLN A 66 -15.85 -21.13 10.87
C GLN A 66 -15.15 -19.77 11.06
N ARG A 67 -15.86 -18.65 10.86
CA ARG A 67 -15.33 -17.30 11.13
C ARG A 67 -15.08 -17.06 12.63
N MET A 68 -15.99 -17.50 13.49
CA MET A 68 -15.82 -17.43 14.95
C MET A 68 -14.65 -18.31 15.42
N LYS A 69 -14.51 -19.50 14.85
CA LYS A 69 -13.40 -20.42 15.08
C LYS A 69 -12.06 -19.77 14.74
N ILE A 70 -11.90 -19.21 13.54
CA ILE A 70 -10.68 -18.47 13.13
C ILE A 70 -10.33 -17.33 14.11
N LEU A 71 -11.33 -16.57 14.58
CA LEU A 71 -11.16 -15.49 15.58
C LEU A 71 -10.75 -15.97 16.98
N MET A 72 -11.09 -17.21 17.31
CA MET A 72 -10.81 -17.82 18.61
C MET A 72 -9.51 -18.62 18.61
N THR A 73 -9.11 -19.21 17.47
CA THR A 73 -7.86 -19.96 17.30
C THR A 73 -6.68 -19.13 16.78
N ASN A 74 -6.92 -17.89 16.30
CA ASN A 74 -5.93 -17.06 15.60
C ASN A 74 -5.31 -17.73 14.34
N SER A 75 -5.90 -18.80 13.82
CA SER A 75 -5.31 -19.61 12.74
C SER A 75 -5.56 -19.01 11.35
N ALA A 76 -4.50 -18.56 10.69
CA ALA A 76 -4.55 -17.81 9.42
C ALA A 76 -4.78 -18.65 8.14
N TYR A 77 -5.47 -19.79 8.22
CA TYR A 77 -5.64 -20.72 7.09
C TYR A 77 -7.11 -21.02 6.78
N GLY A 78 -7.46 -21.02 5.49
CA GLY A 78 -8.64 -21.73 4.96
C GLY A 78 -9.92 -20.92 4.68
N PHE A 79 -9.91 -19.58 4.70
CA PHE A 79 -11.12 -18.81 4.38
C PHE A 79 -10.86 -17.46 3.68
N ASP A 80 -11.41 -17.27 2.48
CA ASP A 80 -11.43 -16.00 1.76
C ASP A 80 -12.69 -15.18 2.10
N GLY A 81 -12.50 -14.09 2.85
CA GLY A 81 -13.53 -13.07 3.05
C GLY A 81 -13.42 -12.33 4.39
N PRO A 82 -13.68 -11.01 4.43
CA PRO A 82 -13.55 -10.22 5.64
C PRO A 82 -14.57 -10.61 6.72
N ILE A 83 -14.11 -10.67 7.97
CA ILE A 83 -14.94 -10.89 9.16
C ILE A 83 -15.38 -9.53 9.73
N SER A 84 -16.64 -9.42 10.17
CA SER A 84 -17.21 -8.17 10.68
C SER A 84 -16.48 -7.65 11.94
N ARG A 85 -16.41 -6.32 12.10
CA ARG A 85 -15.86 -5.67 13.30
C ARG A 85 -16.57 -6.11 14.59
N CYS A 86 -17.89 -6.30 14.54
CA CYS A 86 -18.68 -6.73 15.71
C CYS A 86 -18.27 -8.13 16.23
N PHE A 87 -17.79 -9.02 15.35
CA PHE A 87 -17.27 -10.33 15.79
C PHE A 87 -15.98 -10.17 16.60
N HIS A 88 -15.08 -9.27 16.17
CA HIS A 88 -13.85 -8.97 16.90
C HIS A 88 -14.16 -8.32 18.26
N GLU A 89 -15.11 -7.40 18.29
CA GLU A 89 -15.56 -6.67 19.49
C GLU A 89 -16.06 -7.62 20.58
N VAL A 90 -16.99 -8.53 20.29
CA VAL A 90 -17.53 -9.47 21.28
C VAL A 90 -16.49 -10.51 21.73
N VAL A 91 -15.59 -10.94 20.84
CA VAL A 91 -14.45 -11.81 21.19
C VAL A 91 -13.46 -11.08 22.11
N ASP A 92 -13.22 -9.79 21.88
CA ASP A 92 -12.40 -8.95 22.77
C ASP A 92 -13.06 -8.74 24.13
N ILE A 93 -14.38 -8.53 24.18
CA ILE A 93 -15.14 -8.45 25.43
C ILE A 93 -15.03 -9.78 26.18
N TYR A 94 -15.26 -10.93 25.55
CA TYR A 94 -15.07 -12.25 26.17
C TYR A 94 -13.64 -12.49 26.71
N LYS A 95 -12.62 -11.93 26.06
CA LYS A 95 -11.21 -12.03 26.47
C LYS A 95 -10.84 -11.04 27.59
N LYS A 96 -11.50 -9.88 27.70
CA LYS A 96 -11.11 -8.75 28.58
C LYS A 96 -12.05 -8.50 29.76
N ASP A 97 -13.35 -8.75 29.59
CA ASP A 97 -14.40 -8.53 30.59
C ASP A 97 -15.46 -9.65 30.54
N ARG A 98 -15.25 -10.67 31.40
CA ARG A 98 -16.11 -11.86 31.45
C ARG A 98 -17.50 -11.58 32.02
N ASP A 99 -17.62 -10.65 32.96
CA ASP A 99 -18.91 -10.27 33.54
C ASP A 99 -19.75 -9.50 32.51
N TRP A 100 -19.15 -8.57 31.76
CA TRP A 100 -19.84 -7.86 30.68
C TRP A 100 -20.24 -8.79 29.54
N TYR A 101 -19.36 -9.71 29.12
CA TYR A 101 -19.74 -10.76 28.15
C TYR A 101 -20.95 -11.58 28.65
N GLN A 102 -20.93 -12.00 29.91
CA GLN A 102 -22.01 -12.80 30.49
C GLN A 102 -23.33 -12.01 30.56
N MET A 103 -23.28 -10.70 30.76
CA MET A 103 -24.44 -9.79 30.69
C MET A 103 -25.00 -9.69 29.26
N ILE A 104 -24.14 -9.47 28.26
CA ILE A 104 -24.53 -9.43 26.84
C ILE A 104 -25.18 -10.77 26.43
N LEU A 105 -24.54 -11.89 26.79
CA LEU A 105 -25.06 -13.23 26.49
C LEU A 105 -26.39 -13.52 27.22
N ASN A 106 -26.52 -13.16 28.49
CA ASN A 106 -27.78 -13.35 29.22
C ASN A 106 -28.92 -12.50 28.66
N LYS A 107 -28.66 -11.25 28.21
CA LYS A 107 -29.64 -10.45 27.47
C LYS A 107 -30.01 -11.09 26.13
N ALA A 108 -29.02 -11.51 25.33
CA ALA A 108 -29.27 -12.20 24.06
C ALA A 108 -30.12 -13.48 24.21
N ARG A 109 -29.92 -14.21 25.32
CA ARG A 109 -30.71 -15.40 25.69
C ARG A 109 -32.12 -15.04 26.16
N LYS A 110 -32.29 -13.97 26.96
CA LYS A 110 -33.60 -13.39 27.35
C LYS A 110 -34.40 -12.98 26.10
N ASP A 111 -33.78 -12.27 25.15
CA ASP A 111 -34.38 -11.92 23.86
C ASP A 111 -34.77 -13.16 23.02
N ALA A 112 -33.94 -14.21 23.01
CA ALA A 112 -34.25 -15.48 22.35
C ALA A 112 -35.26 -16.36 23.12
N GLY A 113 -35.71 -15.95 24.31
CA GLY A 113 -36.56 -16.74 25.20
C GLY A 113 -35.90 -18.06 25.62
N LEU A 114 -34.68 -17.97 26.13
CA LEU A 114 -33.85 -19.03 26.71
C LEU A 114 -33.53 -18.70 28.18
N GLU A 115 -33.24 -19.72 28.99
CA GLU A 115 -32.77 -19.51 30.37
C GLU A 115 -31.39 -18.84 30.41
N THR A 116 -31.22 -17.92 31.36
CA THR A 116 -29.96 -17.20 31.63
C THR A 116 -29.00 -18.03 32.48
N TYR A 117 -27.70 -17.83 32.28
CA TYR A 117 -26.68 -18.46 33.11
C TYR A 117 -26.60 -17.79 34.49
N LYS A 118 -26.64 -18.61 35.54
CA LYS A 118 -26.36 -18.19 36.93
C LYS A 118 -24.85 -18.06 37.15
N LYS A 119 -24.42 -17.17 38.04
CA LYS A 119 -22.99 -16.91 38.32
C LYS A 119 -22.29 -18.09 39.01
N GLU A 120 -21.72 -19.00 38.22
CA GLU A 120 -20.71 -19.97 38.67
C GLU A 120 -19.35 -19.65 38.04
N LYS A 121 -18.31 -19.49 38.86
CA LYS A 121 -16.93 -19.27 38.39
C LYS A 121 -16.31 -20.58 37.89
N LYS A 122 -16.53 -20.93 36.62
CA LYS A 122 -15.75 -22.00 35.95
C LYS A 122 -14.45 -21.43 35.36
N ALA A 123 -13.36 -22.16 35.59
CA ALA A 123 -12.03 -21.85 35.05
C ALA A 123 -12.00 -22.02 33.51
N PRO A 124 -11.10 -21.34 32.79
CA PRO A 124 -11.01 -21.46 31.33
C PRO A 124 -10.45 -22.84 30.92
N ILE A 125 -11.22 -23.59 30.14
CA ILE A 125 -10.70 -24.73 29.39
C ILE A 125 -9.82 -24.19 28.26
N ILE A 126 -8.51 -24.48 28.31
CA ILE A 126 -7.58 -24.16 27.24
C ILE A 126 -7.39 -25.42 26.39
N VAL A 127 -7.74 -25.34 25.11
CA VAL A 127 -7.49 -26.39 24.12
C VAL A 127 -6.44 -25.89 23.13
N VAL A 128 -5.30 -26.57 23.08
CA VAL A 128 -4.27 -26.35 22.06
C VAL A 128 -4.21 -27.59 21.19
N ASN A 129 -4.28 -27.42 19.87
CA ASN A 129 -4.21 -28.51 18.88
C ASN A 129 -5.14 -29.71 19.15
N GLY A 130 -6.34 -29.43 19.70
CA GLY A 130 -7.37 -30.45 19.98
C GLY A 130 -7.24 -31.20 21.31
N VAL A 131 -6.26 -30.87 22.16
CA VAL A 131 -6.07 -31.48 23.49
C VAL A 131 -6.34 -30.45 24.59
N ARG A 132 -7.11 -30.83 25.62
CA ARG A 132 -7.29 -30.01 26.84
C ARG A 132 -5.98 -29.95 27.63
N VAL A 133 -5.60 -28.75 28.04
CA VAL A 133 -4.48 -28.53 28.97
C VAL A 133 -5.04 -28.23 30.36
N ASP A 134 -5.63 -29.26 30.98
CA ASP A 134 -5.89 -29.28 32.42
C ASP A 134 -4.58 -29.67 33.14
N GLY A 135 -4.18 -28.93 34.18
CA GLY A 135 -2.82 -29.01 34.74
C GLY A 135 -2.54 -30.27 35.58
N GLY A 136 -1.62 -31.11 35.15
CA GLY A 136 -1.05 -32.20 35.94
C GLY A 136 -0.57 -33.39 35.10
N ALA A 137 0.70 -33.78 35.21
CA ALA A 137 1.22 -34.97 34.55
C ALA A 137 0.79 -36.25 35.29
N PRO A 138 0.41 -37.34 34.59
CA PRO A 138 0.01 -38.59 35.23
C PRO A 138 1.22 -39.49 35.55
N GLU A 139 1.48 -39.72 36.84
CA GLU A 139 2.40 -40.78 37.27
C GLU A 139 1.76 -42.17 37.12
N LYS A 140 2.56 -43.16 36.66
CA LYS A 140 2.35 -44.59 36.95
C LYS A 140 3.68 -45.36 36.92
N ASN A 141 4.15 -45.81 38.09
CA ASN A 141 4.28 -47.24 38.45
C ASN A 141 5.08 -47.44 39.76
N SER A 142 4.48 -48.13 40.75
CA SER A 142 5.10 -49.08 41.74
C SER A 142 6.36 -48.66 42.56
N GLU A 143 6.50 -48.87 43.88
CA GLU A 143 5.72 -49.67 44.86
C GLU A 143 5.94 -49.19 46.35
N PRO A 144 5.73 -49.94 47.49
CA PRO A 144 4.72 -49.47 48.47
C PRO A 144 5.14 -49.27 49.96
N ALA A 145 4.16 -48.76 50.74
CA ALA A 145 3.99 -48.83 52.22
C ALA A 145 4.89 -47.91 53.10
N LYS A 146 4.36 -47.21 54.11
CA LYS A 146 3.45 -47.69 55.19
C LYS A 146 2.40 -46.67 55.70
N LYS A 147 1.37 -47.23 56.34
CA LYS A 147 0.25 -46.64 57.13
C LYS A 147 0.74 -45.93 58.42
N PRO A 148 -0.01 -44.99 59.07
CA PRO A 148 -1.32 -45.27 59.73
C PRO A 148 -2.36 -44.11 59.56
N PRO A 149 -3.48 -43.99 60.34
CA PRO A 149 -4.81 -44.08 59.72
C PRO A 149 -5.78 -42.93 60.14
N PRO A 150 -7.10 -43.15 60.33
CA PRO A 150 -8.14 -42.65 59.44
C PRO A 150 -8.88 -41.40 59.94
N VAL A 151 -9.50 -40.65 59.01
CA VAL A 151 -10.48 -39.58 59.32
C VAL A 151 -11.91 -40.07 59.08
N SER A 152 -12.72 -40.08 60.14
CA SER A 152 -14.20 -40.04 60.19
C SER A 152 -14.63 -40.25 61.65
N ILE A 153 -15.77 -39.81 62.18
CA ILE A 153 -16.90 -39.00 61.65
C ILE A 153 -17.02 -37.72 62.54
N ILE A 154 -18.07 -36.90 62.69
CA ILE A 154 -19.52 -36.89 62.39
C ILE A 154 -19.88 -35.51 61.77
N LYS A 155 -21.13 -35.31 61.33
CA LYS A 155 -21.74 -34.02 60.93
C LYS A 155 -21.95 -33.07 62.13
N HIS A 156 -22.11 -31.77 61.84
CA HIS A 156 -23.21 -30.85 62.24
C HIS A 156 -22.70 -29.40 62.02
N GLU A 157 -23.23 -28.68 61.02
CA GLU A 157 -24.44 -27.83 61.12
C GLU A 157 -24.08 -26.42 61.66
N PRO A 158 -24.15 -25.36 60.82
CA PRO A 158 -23.55 -24.06 61.14
C PRO A 158 -24.42 -23.24 62.09
N VAL A 159 -24.19 -23.37 63.39
CA VAL A 159 -24.69 -22.40 64.38
C VAL A 159 -23.95 -21.08 64.17
N ILE A 160 -24.69 -20.06 63.74
CA ILE A 160 -24.18 -18.69 63.59
C ILE A 160 -23.74 -18.18 64.97
N ARG A 161 -22.48 -17.76 65.07
CA ARG A 161 -22.01 -16.79 66.05
C ARG A 161 -21.34 -15.65 65.32
N GLU A 162 -21.78 -14.44 65.61
CA GLU A 162 -21.25 -13.22 65.03
C GLU A 162 -19.81 -13.01 65.48
N VAL A 163 -18.97 -12.58 64.54
CA VAL A 163 -17.54 -12.23 64.76
C VAL A 163 -17.39 -10.77 64.30
N PRO A 164 -16.59 -9.93 65.00
CA PRO A 164 -16.89 -8.50 65.06
C PRO A 164 -16.78 -7.70 63.75
N THR A 165 -17.54 -6.61 63.70
CA THR A 165 -17.50 -5.57 62.67
C THR A 165 -16.18 -4.79 62.68
N SER A 166 -15.13 -5.37 62.08
CA SER A 166 -13.88 -4.64 61.76
C SER A 166 -13.17 -5.18 60.52
N THR A 167 -13.91 -5.54 59.48
CA THR A 167 -13.40 -5.59 58.10
C THR A 167 -14.02 -4.41 57.35
N ASN A 168 -13.19 -3.51 56.79
CA ASN A 168 -13.70 -2.25 56.25
C ASN A 168 -14.61 -2.48 55.03
N SER A 169 -15.87 -2.09 55.16
CA SER A 169 -16.91 -2.24 54.14
C SER A 169 -16.84 -1.14 53.06
N SER A 170 -15.67 -0.96 52.43
CA SER A 170 -15.43 0.05 51.40
C SER A 170 -15.79 -0.38 49.98
N GLU A 171 -16.20 -1.64 49.77
CA GLU A 171 -16.87 -2.13 48.56
C GLU A 171 -18.39 -2.24 48.77
N ARG A 172 -19.03 -1.14 49.18
CA ARG A 172 -20.45 -0.92 48.79
C ARG A 172 -20.52 -0.76 47.28
N SER A 173 -21.62 -1.22 46.67
CA SER A 173 -21.92 -0.97 45.26
C SER A 173 -21.79 0.53 44.99
N ILE A 174 -21.27 0.93 43.84
CA ILE A 174 -21.19 2.38 43.55
C ILE A 174 -22.61 2.96 43.37
N VAL A 175 -23.59 2.10 43.03
CA VAL A 175 -25.03 2.40 43.05
C VAL A 175 -25.56 2.68 44.48
N ASP A 176 -24.89 2.23 45.55
CA ASP A 176 -25.24 2.57 46.94
C ASP A 176 -24.65 3.93 47.40
N ARG A 177 -23.64 4.44 46.70
CA ARG A 177 -22.95 5.71 47.00
C ARG A 177 -23.60 6.87 46.26
N LEU A 178 -23.96 6.63 45.00
CA LEU A 178 -24.83 7.50 44.24
C LEU A 178 -26.22 7.42 44.88
N HIS A 179 -26.66 8.48 45.58
CA HIS A 179 -27.98 8.52 46.22
C HIS A 179 -29.10 8.68 45.18
N LEU A 180 -29.38 7.60 44.44
CA LEU A 180 -30.40 7.50 43.40
C LEU A 180 -31.81 7.31 44.00
N ALA A 181 -32.85 7.52 43.18
CA ALA A 181 -34.22 7.20 43.58
C ALA A 181 -34.37 5.69 43.90
N PRO A 182 -35.03 5.28 45.01
CA PRO A 182 -35.11 3.88 45.41
C PRO A 182 -35.75 2.92 44.39
N ALA A 183 -36.59 3.44 43.48
CA ALA A 183 -37.14 2.67 42.36
C ALA A 183 -36.10 2.39 41.27
N LEU A 184 -35.23 3.37 40.98
CA LEU A 184 -34.11 3.20 40.03
C LEU A 184 -33.03 2.29 40.62
N GLN A 185 -32.67 2.47 41.90
CA GLN A 185 -31.68 1.65 42.60
C GLN A 185 -32.04 0.15 42.52
N ARG A 186 -33.26 -0.24 42.92
CA ARG A 186 -33.73 -1.63 42.80
C ARG A 186 -33.71 -2.16 41.37
N LYS A 187 -34.04 -1.33 40.37
CA LYS A 187 -34.03 -1.72 38.95
C LYS A 187 -32.61 -1.94 38.39
N LEU A 188 -31.64 -1.16 38.87
CA LEU A 188 -30.21 -1.37 38.58
C LEU A 188 -29.67 -2.62 39.29
N GLU A 189 -30.13 -2.90 40.51
CA GLU A 189 -29.82 -4.14 41.25
C GLU A 189 -30.41 -5.38 40.55
N GLU A 190 -31.66 -5.33 40.08
CA GLU A 190 -32.36 -6.40 39.35
C GLU A 190 -31.70 -6.74 38.00
N GLU A 191 -31.18 -5.75 37.27
CA GLU A 191 -30.41 -5.97 36.03
C GLU A 191 -28.88 -6.17 36.30
N GLY A 192 -28.44 -6.26 37.56
CA GLY A 192 -27.08 -6.66 37.95
C GLY A 192 -25.98 -5.60 37.78
N ILE A 193 -26.35 -4.32 37.77
CA ILE A 193 -25.45 -3.19 37.51
C ILE A 193 -24.82 -2.73 38.83
N HIS A 194 -23.51 -2.95 38.99
CA HIS A 194 -22.80 -2.71 40.26
C HIS A 194 -21.50 -1.89 40.12
N THR A 195 -21.12 -1.49 38.90
CA THR A 195 -19.88 -0.75 38.62
C THR A 195 -20.15 0.52 37.79
N ILE A 196 -19.26 1.52 37.90
CA ILE A 196 -19.33 2.76 37.10
C ILE A 196 -19.40 2.46 35.61
N LYS A 197 -18.54 1.57 35.08
CA LYS A 197 -18.57 1.20 33.65
C LYS A 197 -19.88 0.54 33.22
N ALA A 198 -20.44 -0.35 34.04
CA ALA A 198 -21.74 -0.95 33.75
C ALA A 198 -22.86 0.11 33.71
N LEU A 199 -22.85 1.05 34.65
CA LEU A 199 -23.81 2.16 34.69
C LEU A 199 -23.64 3.12 33.50
N GLN A 200 -22.41 3.52 33.15
CA GLN A 200 -22.10 4.36 31.99
C GLN A 200 -22.58 3.71 30.67
N HIS A 201 -22.31 2.41 30.47
CA HIS A 201 -22.78 1.71 29.29
C HIS A 201 -24.30 1.49 29.28
N PHE A 202 -24.92 1.25 30.44
CA PHE A 202 -26.38 1.16 30.55
C PHE A 202 -27.06 2.50 30.19
N LEU A 203 -26.60 3.62 30.75
CA LEU A 203 -27.12 4.95 30.44
C LEU A 203 -26.96 5.28 28.94
N ALA A 204 -25.84 4.89 28.32
CA ALA A 204 -25.60 5.08 26.89
C ALA A 204 -26.46 4.18 25.98
N ASP A 205 -26.75 2.94 26.39
CA ASP A 205 -27.49 1.95 25.58
C ASP A 205 -29.03 2.11 25.67
N TYR A 206 -29.57 2.75 26.72
CA TYR A 206 -31.01 2.78 27.03
C TYR A 206 -31.74 4.11 26.76
N LYS A 207 -31.25 4.93 25.82
CA LYS A 207 -31.81 6.26 25.55
C LYS A 207 -33.26 6.27 24.98
N GLU A 208 -33.74 5.17 24.40
CA GLU A 208 -34.98 5.17 23.60
C GLU A 208 -36.06 4.15 23.99
N ASN A 209 -35.88 3.32 25.04
CA ASN A 209 -36.90 2.33 25.43
C ASN A 209 -36.97 2.05 26.95
N TYR A 210 -38.20 1.91 27.46
CA TYR A 210 -38.65 1.51 28.81
C TYR A 210 -38.62 2.54 29.98
N THR A 211 -39.83 3.00 30.35
CA THR A 211 -40.39 3.06 31.74
C THR A 211 -39.44 3.41 32.90
N ILE A 212 -38.55 4.37 32.72
CA ILE A 212 -37.86 5.14 33.76
C ILE A 212 -38.19 6.61 33.45
N ASP A 213 -38.43 7.44 34.45
CA ASP A 213 -38.63 8.87 34.21
C ASP A 213 -37.34 9.45 33.60
N PHE A 214 -37.47 10.28 32.56
CA PHE A 214 -36.32 11.01 31.99
C PHE A 214 -35.60 11.83 33.06
N LYS A 215 -36.32 12.30 34.09
CA LYS A 215 -35.77 13.00 35.24
C LYS A 215 -34.90 12.11 36.13
N ASP A 216 -35.28 10.85 36.34
CA ASP A 216 -34.47 9.86 37.08
C ASP A 216 -33.22 9.45 36.27
N TRP A 217 -33.33 9.36 34.94
CA TRP A 217 -32.19 9.10 34.04
C TRP A 217 -31.16 10.25 34.10
N GLN A 218 -31.63 11.50 34.04
CA GLN A 218 -30.76 12.68 34.12
C GLN A 218 -30.13 12.83 35.52
N ASP A 219 -30.91 12.67 36.59
CA ASP A 219 -30.42 12.67 37.99
C ASP A 219 -29.31 11.63 38.21
N ALA A 220 -29.46 10.42 37.66
CA ALA A 220 -28.44 9.37 37.75
C ALA A 220 -27.16 9.70 36.96
N ASN A 221 -27.29 10.30 35.77
CA ASN A 221 -26.16 10.71 34.97
C ASN A 221 -25.40 11.89 35.62
N ASP A 222 -26.12 12.88 36.14
CA ASP A 222 -25.53 14.08 36.73
C ASP A 222 -24.85 13.77 38.08
N LYS A 223 -25.46 12.92 38.93
CA LYS A 223 -24.82 12.41 40.15
C LYS A 223 -23.57 11.59 39.86
N LEU A 224 -23.57 10.80 38.79
CA LEU A 224 -22.39 10.04 38.36
C LEU A 224 -21.26 10.98 37.92
N HIS A 225 -21.55 12.06 37.19
CA HIS A 225 -20.55 13.07 36.85
C HIS A 225 -20.05 13.85 38.07
N ALA A 226 -20.91 14.17 39.04
CA ALA A 226 -20.51 14.83 40.28
C ALA A 226 -19.55 13.95 41.12
N TYR A 227 -19.88 12.67 41.32
CA TYR A 227 -19.02 11.71 42.02
C TYR A 227 -17.62 11.62 41.38
N LEU A 228 -17.57 11.61 40.04
CA LEU A 228 -16.31 11.58 39.28
C LEU A 228 -15.50 12.89 39.34
N GLN A 229 -16.05 13.99 39.86
CA GLN A 229 -15.34 15.25 40.10
C GLN A 229 -14.91 15.41 41.57
N GLU A 230 -15.66 14.86 42.54
CA GLU A 230 -15.28 14.94 43.95
C GLU A 230 -14.02 14.11 44.28
N GLU A 231 -13.77 12.99 43.58
CA GLU A 231 -12.55 12.19 43.73
C GLU A 231 -11.27 12.88 43.16
N SER A 232 -11.35 14.09 42.59
CA SER A 232 -10.24 14.70 41.81
C SER A 232 -9.58 15.98 42.38
N LEU A 233 -9.75 16.33 43.67
CA LEU A 233 -9.12 17.53 44.27
C LEU A 233 -8.23 17.22 45.51
N PRO A 234 -7.02 17.81 45.62
CA PRO A 234 -6.05 17.48 46.66
C PRO A 234 -6.11 18.36 47.92
N SER A 235 -5.66 17.81 49.04
CA SER A 235 -5.48 18.51 50.33
C SER A 235 -4.14 19.25 50.43
N ALA A 236 -4.15 20.56 50.71
CA ALA A 236 -2.94 21.30 51.07
C ALA A 236 -3.22 22.48 52.04
N THR A 237 -2.67 22.43 53.25
CA THR A 237 -2.62 23.58 54.20
C THR A 237 -1.38 23.50 55.09
N SER A 238 -0.50 24.53 55.01
CA SER A 238 0.63 24.90 55.90
C SER A 238 1.89 25.23 55.08
N ARG A 239 2.77 26.19 55.41
CA ARG A 239 2.69 27.51 56.09
C ARG A 239 4.05 28.22 55.79
N MET A 240 4.15 29.53 56.04
CA MET A 240 5.30 30.38 55.68
C MET A 240 6.63 29.99 56.37
N GLU A 241 7.77 30.28 55.71
CA GLU A 241 8.89 31.03 56.32
C GLU A 241 9.83 31.64 55.24
N THR A 242 10.81 32.47 55.65
CA THR A 242 11.49 33.48 54.81
C THR A 242 13.01 33.56 55.02
N GLN A 243 13.79 33.90 53.98
CA GLN A 243 15.17 34.50 53.93
C GLN A 243 15.86 34.09 52.61
N ASN A 244 16.89 34.75 52.05
CA ASN A 244 17.37 36.14 52.07
C ASN A 244 18.28 36.36 50.83
N VAL A 245 18.55 37.61 50.44
CA VAL A 245 19.55 37.98 49.39
C VAL A 245 20.70 38.76 50.05
N PRO A 246 21.92 38.71 49.51
CA PRO A 246 22.54 39.97 49.06
C PRO A 246 23.27 39.88 47.71
N SER A 247 23.56 41.06 47.14
CA SER A 247 24.24 41.34 45.86
C SER A 247 25.67 41.87 46.06
N GLU A 248 26.18 42.67 45.11
CA GLU A 248 27.50 43.38 45.01
C GLU A 248 28.54 42.69 44.09
N ASN A 249 29.37 43.36 43.28
CA ASN A 249 29.44 44.75 42.75
C ASN A 249 30.22 44.71 41.40
N GLU A 250 29.79 45.37 40.32
CA GLU A 250 30.19 46.71 39.84
C GLU A 250 31.70 46.98 39.63
N ALA A 251 32.08 47.31 38.38
CA ALA A 251 33.26 48.12 38.02
C ALA A 251 33.15 48.67 36.56
N GLU A 252 33.23 49.99 36.44
CA GLU A 252 33.39 50.81 35.22
C GLU A 252 34.90 50.94 34.84
N VAL A 253 35.41 51.56 33.75
CA VAL A 253 35.01 52.01 32.40
C VAL A 253 36.32 52.39 31.69
N GLU A 254 36.45 52.29 30.35
CA GLU A 254 37.10 53.36 29.55
C GLU A 254 36.84 53.22 28.04
N HIS A 255 36.84 54.36 27.33
CA HIS A 255 36.64 54.48 25.89
C HIS A 255 37.96 54.94 25.23
N GLU A 256 38.38 54.29 24.15
CA GLU A 256 39.34 54.86 23.22
C GLU A 256 38.86 54.62 21.78
N THR A 257 38.78 55.70 20.99
CA THR A 257 38.25 55.69 19.62
C THR A 257 39.32 56.08 18.62
N ASP A 258 39.66 55.19 17.68
CA ASP A 258 40.15 55.60 16.37
C ASP A 258 39.80 54.57 15.28
N GLU A 259 39.80 55.00 14.03
CA GLU A 259 39.23 54.27 12.89
C GLU A 259 40.08 53.07 12.43
N ARG A 260 39.48 51.88 12.36
CA ARG A 260 39.96 50.79 11.48
C ARG A 260 38.90 49.73 11.15
N LEU A 261 38.02 50.08 10.21
CA LEU A 261 37.33 49.09 9.37
C LEU A 261 38.37 48.45 8.42
N PRO A 262 38.96 47.31 8.81
CA PRO A 262 38.73 46.09 8.02
C PRO A 262 38.70 44.82 8.91
N ARG A 263 38.04 43.73 8.52
CA ARG A 263 37.84 43.20 7.16
C ARG A 263 36.41 42.70 6.98
N SER A 264 35.91 42.77 5.75
CA SER A 264 34.64 42.15 5.34
C SER A 264 34.45 40.74 5.88
N MET A 265 33.28 40.43 6.44
CA MET A 265 32.74 39.07 6.47
C MET A 265 32.50 38.64 5.02
N ARG A 266 33.56 38.19 4.34
CA ARG A 266 33.44 37.61 3.00
C ARG A 266 32.52 36.41 3.11
N LEU A 267 31.51 36.38 2.23
CA LEU A 267 30.81 35.15 1.91
C LEU A 267 31.83 34.03 1.60
N LEU A 268 31.37 32.80 1.78
CA LEU A 268 31.89 31.70 0.97
C LEU A 268 31.90 32.17 -0.51
N SER A 269 33.01 32.03 -1.22
CA SER A 269 32.98 32.31 -2.66
C SER A 269 32.00 31.33 -3.35
N GLU A 270 31.49 31.70 -4.52
CA GLU A 270 30.64 30.81 -5.30
C GLU A 270 31.37 29.49 -5.64
N GLU A 271 32.68 29.57 -5.87
CA GLU A 271 33.63 28.45 -6.03
C GLU A 271 33.85 27.62 -4.73
N ASP A 272 33.50 28.15 -3.56
CA ASP A 272 33.57 27.47 -2.27
C ASP A 272 32.21 26.88 -1.85
N PHE A 273 31.10 27.55 -2.19
CA PHE A 273 29.73 27.08 -1.95
C PHE A 273 29.33 25.96 -2.92
N SER A 274 29.72 26.05 -4.20
CA SER A 274 29.51 25.02 -5.23
C SER A 274 30.15 23.66 -4.90
N ARG A 275 31.08 23.60 -3.92
CA ARG A 275 31.65 22.34 -3.39
C ARG A 275 30.69 21.58 -2.47
N ILE A 276 29.57 22.18 -2.07
CA ILE A 276 28.43 21.49 -1.46
C ILE A 276 27.63 20.83 -2.59
N PRO A 277 27.34 19.52 -2.56
CA PRO A 277 26.60 18.84 -3.63
C PRO A 277 25.25 19.51 -3.94
N PRO A 278 24.81 19.60 -5.22
CA PRO A 278 23.60 20.35 -5.60
C PRO A 278 22.29 19.89 -4.92
N TYR A 279 22.21 18.64 -4.45
CA TYR A 279 21.09 18.18 -3.63
C TYR A 279 21.16 18.72 -2.19
N ALA A 280 22.36 18.78 -1.60
CA ALA A 280 22.62 19.25 -0.24
C ALA A 280 22.59 20.79 -0.11
N GLN A 281 22.70 21.52 -1.23
CA GLN A 281 22.35 22.95 -1.29
C GLN A 281 20.84 23.19 -1.12
N LYS A 282 20.01 22.26 -1.61
CA LYS A 282 18.54 22.32 -1.51
C LYS A 282 17.98 21.74 -0.21
N TRP A 283 18.83 21.35 0.73
CA TRP A 283 18.39 20.90 2.05
C TRP A 283 17.89 22.07 2.89
N ASN A 284 16.97 21.78 3.81
CA ASN A 284 16.33 22.78 4.66
C ASN A 284 17.32 23.34 5.70
N ILE A 285 17.24 24.63 6.02
CA ILE A 285 18.14 25.32 6.96
C ILE A 285 18.27 24.67 8.34
N TYR A 286 17.30 23.85 8.78
CA TYR A 286 17.43 23.07 10.02
C TYR A 286 18.67 22.16 10.05
N CYS A 287 19.22 21.75 8.90
CA CYS A 287 20.47 20.96 8.84
C CYS A 287 21.73 21.74 9.27
N LEU A 288 21.61 23.05 9.55
CA LEU A 288 22.67 23.93 10.05
C LEU A 288 22.71 24.02 11.59
N ASP A 289 21.82 23.33 12.30
CA ASP A 289 21.80 23.24 13.77
C ASP A 289 21.70 24.62 14.46
N LEU A 290 20.88 25.52 13.93
CA LEU A 290 20.70 26.89 14.42
C LEU A 290 19.75 26.95 15.64
N PRO A 291 19.84 27.99 16.51
CA PRO A 291 18.84 28.27 17.53
C PRO A 291 17.42 28.40 16.95
N PHE A 292 16.40 28.06 17.74
CA PHE A 292 15.02 28.01 17.27
C PHE A 292 14.50 29.40 16.85
N GLU A 293 14.86 30.43 17.62
CA GLU A 293 14.52 31.84 17.44
C GLU A 293 15.22 32.44 16.21
N LEU A 294 16.36 31.88 15.82
CA LEU A 294 17.12 32.29 14.65
C LEU A 294 16.60 31.59 13.38
N ASN A 295 16.23 30.31 13.46
CA ASN A 295 15.46 29.65 12.40
C ASN A 295 14.14 30.39 12.15
N GLY A 296 13.35 30.67 13.21
CA GLY A 296 12.07 31.37 13.07
C GLY A 296 12.18 32.68 12.30
N ARG A 297 13.21 33.50 12.58
CA ARG A 297 13.48 34.73 11.83
C ARG A 297 13.88 34.47 10.37
N LEU A 298 14.67 33.44 10.06
CA LEU A 298 14.95 33.04 8.67
C LEU A 298 13.67 32.69 7.89
N TYR A 299 12.73 31.96 8.50
CA TYR A 299 11.43 31.67 7.88
C TYR A 299 10.62 32.96 7.63
N THR A 300 10.67 33.97 8.52
CA THR A 300 9.97 35.25 8.27
C THR A 300 10.51 36.05 7.07
N VAL A 301 11.78 35.85 6.70
CA VAL A 301 12.39 36.43 5.47
C VAL A 301 12.37 35.45 4.29
N SER A 302 11.54 34.40 4.34
CA SER A 302 11.39 33.36 3.30
C SER A 302 12.68 32.58 2.97
N VAL A 303 13.58 32.42 3.93
CA VAL A 303 14.77 31.57 3.79
C VAL A 303 14.48 30.19 4.40
N HIS A 304 14.35 29.18 3.55
CA HIS A 304 13.98 27.81 3.92
C HIS A 304 15.10 26.79 3.62
N THR A 305 15.92 27.02 2.59
CA THR A 305 17.03 26.13 2.20
C THR A 305 18.43 26.72 2.43
N VAL A 306 19.44 25.86 2.46
CA VAL A 306 20.86 26.28 2.57
C VAL A 306 21.29 27.16 1.38
N LYS A 307 20.74 26.92 0.18
CA LYS A 307 20.95 27.82 -0.96
C LYS A 307 20.26 29.16 -0.77
N GLU A 308 19.01 29.20 -0.33
CA GLU A 308 18.32 30.46 -0.03
C GLU A 308 19.04 31.27 1.05
N LEU A 309 19.63 30.62 2.07
CA LEU A 309 20.44 31.30 3.08
C LEU A 309 21.71 31.91 2.46
N TYR A 310 22.41 31.17 1.59
CA TYR A 310 23.59 31.67 0.88
C TYR A 310 23.22 32.82 -0.08
N ASP A 311 22.14 32.68 -0.85
CA ASP A 311 21.64 33.72 -1.77
C ASP A 311 21.19 34.97 -1.00
N TYR A 312 20.52 34.81 0.14
CA TYR A 312 20.14 35.91 1.04
C TYR A 312 21.38 36.64 1.56
N PHE A 313 22.40 35.90 2.01
CA PHE A 313 23.69 36.44 2.44
C PHE A 313 24.46 37.14 1.31
N ALA A 314 24.21 36.77 0.05
CA ALA A 314 24.87 37.37 -1.12
C ALA A 314 24.27 38.72 -1.53
N VAL A 315 23.05 39.02 -1.09
CA VAL A 315 22.29 40.23 -1.45
C VAL A 315 22.14 41.20 -0.28
N HIS A 316 22.15 40.70 0.97
CA HIS A 316 21.91 41.50 2.18
C HIS A 316 23.16 41.62 3.05
N THR A 317 23.21 42.68 3.85
CA THR A 317 24.15 42.86 4.98
C THR A 317 23.42 42.70 6.31
N ILE A 318 24.14 42.90 7.43
CA ILE A 318 23.54 43.09 8.76
C ILE A 318 22.37 44.08 8.65
N ASN A 319 21.23 43.71 9.25
CA ASN A 319 19.94 44.37 9.09
C ASN A 319 19.09 44.23 10.36
N ASP A 320 17.97 44.93 10.42
CA ASP A 320 17.12 45.03 11.62
C ASP A 320 16.49 43.69 12.07
N VAL A 321 16.57 42.64 11.24
CA VAL A 321 16.06 41.29 11.53
C VAL A 321 17.12 40.41 12.20
N PHE A 322 18.39 40.61 11.90
CA PHE A 322 19.50 39.75 12.34
C PHE A 322 20.67 40.59 12.88
N SER A 323 20.96 40.43 14.16
CA SER A 323 22.08 41.10 14.83
C SER A 323 23.44 40.67 14.25
N GLN A 324 24.49 41.42 14.59
CA GLN A 324 25.86 41.08 14.20
C GLN A 324 26.28 39.68 14.68
N ASP A 325 25.81 39.25 15.86
CA ASP A 325 26.08 37.91 16.40
C ASP A 325 25.25 36.82 15.69
N ASP A 326 24.02 37.11 15.27
CA ASP A 326 23.23 36.21 14.42
C ASP A 326 23.95 35.95 13.08
N TRP A 327 24.45 37.01 12.43
CA TRP A 327 25.21 36.92 11.18
C TRP A 327 26.51 36.13 11.36
N ALA A 328 27.23 36.35 12.46
CA ALA A 328 28.44 35.59 12.80
C ALA A 328 28.15 34.10 13.03
N LEU A 329 27.07 33.78 13.75
CA LEU A 329 26.65 32.41 14.02
C LEU A 329 26.19 31.70 12.74
N LEU A 330 25.38 32.35 11.91
CA LEU A 330 24.93 31.82 10.61
C LEU A 330 26.11 31.51 9.68
N HIS A 331 27.07 32.44 9.57
CA HIS A 331 28.29 32.25 8.76
C HIS A 331 29.15 31.09 9.28
N LEU A 332 29.34 31.00 10.61
CA LEU A 332 30.07 29.92 11.25
C LEU A 332 29.41 28.55 11.02
N LYS A 333 28.08 28.46 11.12
CA LYS A 333 27.32 27.22 10.87
C LYS A 333 27.32 26.83 9.40
N LEU A 334 27.23 27.78 8.47
CA LEU A 334 27.35 27.53 7.03
C LEU A 334 28.76 27.03 6.64
N LEU A 335 29.81 27.59 7.26
CA LEU A 335 31.18 27.10 7.14
C LEU A 335 31.36 25.68 7.73
N ALA A 336 30.74 25.40 8.87
CA ALA A 336 30.76 24.06 9.46
C ALA A 336 30.01 23.03 8.60
N TYR A 337 28.87 23.42 8.02
CA TYR A 337 28.10 22.60 7.08
C TYR A 337 28.90 22.27 5.83
N ARG A 338 29.54 23.27 5.18
CA ARG A 338 30.45 23.02 4.05
C ARG A 338 31.54 22.01 4.40
N LYS A 339 32.16 22.12 5.58
CA LYS A 339 33.24 21.20 6.02
C LYS A 339 32.80 19.73 6.09
N ARG A 340 31.50 19.43 6.21
CA ARG A 340 30.95 18.05 6.12
C ARG A 340 31.23 17.38 4.77
N PHE A 341 31.40 18.16 3.70
CA PHE A 341 31.56 17.67 2.32
C PHE A 341 32.98 17.83 1.74
N VAL A 342 33.92 18.47 2.46
CA VAL A 342 35.25 18.83 1.93
C VAL A 342 36.34 17.79 2.24
N LYS A 343 36.04 16.75 3.02
CA LYS A 343 37.07 15.87 3.61
C LYS A 343 37.42 14.62 2.80
N GLU A 344 37.62 14.75 1.49
CA GLU A 344 38.26 13.69 0.68
C GLU A 344 39.15 14.22 -0.46
N GLN A 345 40.12 15.08 -0.12
CA GLN A 345 41.29 15.36 -0.96
C GLN A 345 42.43 16.00 -0.16
N SER A 346 43.53 15.27 0.02
CA SER A 346 44.85 15.79 0.44
C SER A 346 45.95 14.76 0.09
N PRO A 347 47.20 15.19 -0.19
CA PRO A 347 47.98 14.53 -1.23
C PRO A 347 49.09 13.59 -0.74
N VAL A 348 49.36 12.54 -1.53
CA VAL A 348 50.62 11.80 -1.45
C VAL A 348 51.68 12.58 -2.23
N VAL A 349 52.61 13.21 -1.51
CA VAL A 349 53.77 13.88 -2.12
C VAL A 349 54.75 12.83 -2.65
N LYS A 350 55.02 12.87 -3.95
CA LYS A 350 56.24 12.32 -4.55
C LYS A 350 56.96 13.43 -5.31
N ALA A 351 58.28 13.54 -5.11
CA ALA A 351 59.11 14.52 -5.79
C ALA A 351 59.30 14.17 -7.27
N GLN A 352 59.50 15.19 -8.11
CA GLN A 352 59.86 15.05 -9.53
C GLN A 352 61.32 14.53 -9.67
N PRO A 353 61.73 14.02 -10.86
CA PRO A 353 62.05 14.91 -11.98
C PRO A 353 61.26 14.65 -13.29
N LYS A 354 61.16 15.71 -14.09
CA LYS A 354 61.34 15.87 -15.57
C LYS A 354 61.46 14.58 -16.44
N THR A 355 60.97 14.53 -17.68
CA THR A 355 61.34 15.45 -18.78
C THR A 355 60.32 15.51 -19.96
N GLU A 356 60.17 16.72 -20.51
CA GLU A 356 59.72 17.21 -21.85
C GLU A 356 58.70 16.47 -22.76
N GLU A 357 57.62 17.21 -23.06
CA GLU A 357 56.97 17.52 -24.36
C GLU A 357 56.94 16.58 -25.61
N LYS A 358 55.76 16.65 -26.28
CA LYS A 358 55.50 16.59 -27.75
C LYS A 358 55.52 15.24 -28.50
N LYS A 359 54.34 14.58 -28.47
CA LYS A 359 53.47 14.29 -29.65
C LYS A 359 54.14 14.21 -31.03
N VAL A 360 54.25 12.99 -31.58
CA VAL A 360 54.10 12.62 -33.02
C VAL A 360 53.65 11.14 -33.11
N GLU A 361 52.67 10.83 -33.98
CA GLU A 361 52.33 9.47 -34.47
C GLU A 361 53.05 9.23 -35.83
N PRO A 362 53.26 8.01 -36.40
CA PRO A 362 52.40 6.81 -36.24
C PRO A 362 53.09 5.41 -36.41
N LEU A 363 52.25 4.37 -36.58
CA LEU A 363 52.42 3.14 -37.41
C LEU A 363 53.29 1.91 -36.96
N VAL A 364 52.58 0.78 -36.79
CA VAL A 364 52.77 -0.55 -37.44
C VAL A 364 53.94 -1.52 -37.07
N THR A 365 53.54 -2.74 -36.65
CA THR A 365 54.18 -4.10 -36.67
C THR A 365 55.71 -4.26 -36.52
N SER A 366 56.23 -5.13 -35.65
CA SER A 366 56.21 -6.61 -35.85
C SER A 366 56.62 -7.44 -34.60
N GLU A 367 56.36 -8.75 -34.64
CA GLU A 367 56.91 -9.80 -33.74
C GLU A 367 58.41 -10.10 -34.07
N PRO A 368 59.14 -11.02 -33.38
CA PRO A 368 58.84 -11.86 -32.19
C PRO A 368 59.80 -11.53 -30.99
N SER A 369 60.15 -12.33 -29.97
CA SER A 369 60.26 -13.79 -29.75
C SER A 369 60.22 -14.24 -28.27
N GLN A 370 60.26 -15.57 -28.09
CA GLN A 370 60.40 -16.37 -26.85
C GLN A 370 61.72 -16.09 -26.08
N ALA A 371 61.93 -16.48 -24.80
CA ALA A 371 61.52 -17.75 -24.18
C ALA A 371 61.50 -17.81 -22.62
N TYR A 372 60.96 -18.93 -22.13
CA TYR A 372 61.06 -19.54 -20.78
C TYR A 372 60.40 -18.84 -19.56
N GLY A 373 59.14 -19.23 -19.30
CA GLY A 373 58.52 -19.33 -17.97
C GLY A 373 57.75 -20.65 -17.88
N ARG A 374 57.82 -21.38 -16.75
CA ARG A 374 57.33 -22.77 -16.66
C ARG A 374 55.89 -22.87 -16.12
N ASN A 375 54.95 -23.01 -17.05
CA ASN A 375 53.63 -23.66 -16.96
C ASN A 375 52.76 -23.36 -15.71
N ALA A 376 51.84 -22.41 -15.86
CA ALA A 376 50.43 -22.66 -15.56
C ALA A 376 49.68 -22.61 -16.89
N GLU A 377 48.93 -23.67 -17.23
CA GLU A 377 48.35 -23.81 -18.58
C GLU A 377 47.09 -22.96 -18.79
N GLU A 378 46.77 -22.72 -20.07
CA GLU A 378 45.80 -21.71 -20.48
C GLU A 378 44.36 -22.05 -20.04
N ASP A 379 43.75 -21.14 -19.29
CA ASP A 379 42.30 -21.18 -19.08
C ASP A 379 41.56 -20.46 -20.22
N LYS A 380 41.73 -21.01 -21.44
CA LYS A 380 40.96 -20.61 -22.61
C LYS A 380 39.48 -20.99 -22.39
N PRO A 381 38.56 -20.01 -22.40
CA PRO A 381 37.15 -20.26 -22.15
C PRO A 381 36.54 -21.04 -23.32
N THR A 382 35.66 -22.00 -23.02
CA THR A 382 35.16 -22.98 -23.99
C THR A 382 33.78 -22.58 -24.49
N GLN A 383 33.47 -22.85 -25.77
CA GLN A 383 32.12 -22.65 -26.31
C GLN A 383 31.23 -23.86 -26.03
N LEU A 384 29.97 -23.61 -25.66
CA LEU A 384 28.94 -24.60 -25.39
C LEU A 384 27.65 -24.17 -26.08
N THR A 385 27.14 -25.01 -26.99
CA THR A 385 25.82 -24.84 -27.60
C THR A 385 24.83 -25.79 -26.92
N CYS A 386 23.66 -25.29 -26.50
CA CYS A 386 22.59 -26.10 -25.93
C CYS A 386 21.19 -25.54 -26.22
N ASP A 387 20.17 -26.33 -25.93
CA ASP A 387 18.78 -26.06 -26.30
C ASP A 387 17.92 -25.53 -25.11
N LEU A 388 16.59 -25.55 -25.28
CA LEU A 388 15.63 -25.27 -24.22
C LEU A 388 14.98 -26.54 -23.59
N ALA A 389 15.47 -27.75 -23.87
CA ALA A 389 15.17 -28.93 -23.05
C ALA A 389 16.06 -28.96 -21.79
N GLU A 390 17.36 -28.71 -21.92
CA GLU A 390 18.32 -28.74 -20.80
C GLU A 390 18.07 -27.64 -19.75
N LYS A 391 18.10 -27.97 -18.45
CA LYS A 391 17.89 -27.01 -17.34
C LYS A 391 19.20 -26.74 -16.59
N ARG A 392 19.86 -25.63 -16.92
CA ARG A 392 21.11 -25.17 -16.28
C ARG A 392 20.84 -23.98 -15.33
N ASP A 393 21.83 -23.59 -14.52
CA ASP A 393 21.73 -22.39 -13.67
C ASP A 393 22.23 -21.11 -14.38
N TYR A 394 23.01 -21.29 -15.46
CA TYR A 394 23.61 -20.26 -16.31
C TYR A 394 24.53 -19.27 -15.57
N LYS A 395 25.10 -19.67 -14.43
CA LYS A 395 25.99 -18.83 -13.63
C LYS A 395 27.38 -18.76 -14.28
N GLY A 396 27.81 -17.55 -14.66
CA GLY A 396 29.10 -17.31 -15.32
C GLY A 396 29.12 -17.54 -16.83
N TYR A 397 27.98 -17.91 -17.42
CA TYR A 397 27.82 -18.09 -18.87
C TYR A 397 27.74 -16.72 -19.56
N GLN A 398 28.43 -16.54 -20.69
CA GLN A 398 28.33 -15.35 -21.55
C GLN A 398 27.73 -15.74 -22.91
N PRO A 399 26.56 -15.20 -23.31
CA PRO A 399 25.97 -15.48 -24.63
C PRO A 399 26.83 -14.95 -25.78
N LEU A 400 26.94 -15.73 -26.85
CA LEU A 400 27.60 -15.36 -28.11
C LEU A 400 26.60 -15.29 -29.26
N ALA A 401 25.73 -16.30 -29.39
CA ALA A 401 24.69 -16.36 -30.41
C ALA A 401 23.47 -17.16 -29.96
N PHE A 402 22.37 -17.04 -30.69
CA PHE A 402 21.31 -18.06 -30.74
C PHE A 402 20.99 -18.40 -32.20
N CYS A 403 20.60 -19.64 -32.46
CA CYS A 403 20.23 -20.13 -33.79
C CYS A 403 18.77 -20.61 -33.76
N TYR A 404 17.97 -20.12 -34.71
CA TYR A 404 16.54 -20.38 -34.81
C TYR A 404 16.21 -20.91 -36.22
N PHE A 405 15.75 -22.15 -36.33
CA PHE A 405 15.53 -22.87 -37.60
C PHE A 405 16.71 -22.84 -38.61
N GLY A 406 17.94 -22.61 -38.12
CA GLY A 406 19.17 -22.51 -38.93
C GLY A 406 19.72 -21.09 -39.08
N ASP A 407 18.92 -20.05 -38.80
CA ASP A 407 19.37 -18.66 -38.85
C ASP A 407 20.08 -18.27 -37.54
N GLU A 408 21.40 -18.06 -37.59
CA GLU A 408 22.20 -17.64 -36.44
C GLU A 408 22.16 -16.11 -36.23
N THR A 409 21.77 -15.69 -35.03
CA THR A 409 21.77 -14.30 -34.59
C THR A 409 22.84 -14.09 -33.50
N GLN A 410 23.84 -13.28 -33.83
CA GLN A 410 24.92 -12.90 -32.91
C GLN A 410 24.46 -11.88 -31.85
N VAL A 411 24.94 -12.03 -30.61
CA VAL A 411 24.48 -11.29 -29.43
C VAL A 411 25.63 -10.79 -28.56
N SER A 412 25.42 -9.63 -27.94
CA SER A 412 26.37 -8.93 -27.07
C SER A 412 26.27 -9.30 -25.58
N GLY A 413 25.29 -10.12 -25.20
CA GLY A 413 25.09 -10.59 -23.83
C GLY A 413 23.63 -10.89 -23.51
N TRP A 414 23.34 -11.23 -22.25
CA TRP A 414 22.04 -11.76 -21.80
C TRP A 414 20.83 -10.89 -22.15
N ARG A 415 20.90 -9.57 -21.96
CA ARG A 415 19.78 -8.65 -22.30
C ARG A 415 19.51 -8.64 -23.81
N ASP A 416 20.56 -8.49 -24.61
CA ASP A 416 20.48 -8.44 -26.07
C ASP A 416 19.97 -9.78 -26.64
N MET A 417 20.49 -10.89 -26.14
CA MET A 417 20.03 -12.25 -26.50
C MET A 417 18.56 -12.46 -26.19
N TYR A 418 18.12 -12.13 -24.97
CA TYR A 418 16.74 -12.32 -24.54
C TYR A 418 15.77 -11.42 -25.32
N VAL A 419 16.12 -10.15 -25.58
CA VAL A 419 15.28 -9.22 -26.35
C VAL A 419 15.20 -9.64 -27.82
N LYS A 420 16.33 -9.94 -28.48
CA LYS A 420 16.34 -10.42 -29.87
C LYS A 420 15.55 -11.71 -30.03
N CYS A 421 15.81 -12.72 -29.20
CA CYS A 421 15.11 -14.00 -29.27
C CYS A 421 13.61 -13.86 -28.93
N CYS A 422 13.23 -13.04 -27.95
CA CYS A 422 11.82 -12.73 -27.70
C CYS A 422 11.17 -12.00 -28.88
N LYS A 423 11.89 -11.11 -29.58
CA LYS A 423 11.40 -10.44 -30.78
C LYS A 423 11.17 -11.44 -31.92
N THR A 424 12.15 -12.28 -32.26
CA THR A 424 12.00 -13.33 -33.29
C THR A 424 10.84 -14.29 -32.98
N LEU A 425 10.69 -14.71 -31.72
CA LEU A 425 9.58 -15.58 -31.31
C LEU A 425 8.23 -14.85 -31.24
N TYR A 426 8.21 -13.53 -31.02
CA TYR A 426 6.99 -12.71 -31.06
C TYR A 426 6.56 -12.43 -32.50
N GLU A 427 7.52 -12.22 -33.41
CA GLU A 427 7.30 -12.11 -34.84
C GLU A 427 6.57 -13.37 -35.33
N ASP A 428 7.01 -14.59 -35.01
CA ASP A 428 6.29 -15.81 -35.40
C ASP A 428 5.03 -16.11 -34.58
N TYR A 429 5.07 -16.02 -33.23
CA TYR A 429 4.02 -16.54 -32.35
C TYR A 429 3.33 -15.48 -31.45
N PRO A 430 2.78 -14.37 -31.99
CA PRO A 430 2.24 -13.27 -31.20
C PRO A 430 1.02 -13.68 -30.34
N LYS A 431 0.28 -14.72 -30.76
CA LYS A 431 -0.84 -15.30 -30.00
C LYS A 431 -0.38 -15.92 -28.67
N ILE A 432 0.89 -16.31 -28.51
CA ILE A 432 1.46 -16.78 -27.23
C ILE A 432 1.73 -15.61 -26.29
N PHE A 433 2.36 -14.52 -26.76
CA PHE A 433 2.64 -13.34 -25.94
C PHE A 433 1.34 -12.71 -25.40
N LYS A 434 0.28 -12.66 -26.23
CA LYS A 434 -1.08 -12.26 -25.81
C LYS A 434 -1.66 -13.20 -24.73
N ARG A 435 -1.41 -14.52 -24.80
CA ARG A 435 -1.80 -15.50 -23.77
C ARG A 435 -1.00 -15.31 -22.48
N LEU A 436 0.33 -15.14 -22.56
CA LEU A 436 1.22 -14.95 -21.42
C LEU A 436 0.88 -13.69 -20.62
N ALA A 437 0.74 -12.53 -21.26
CA ALA A 437 0.30 -11.30 -20.59
C ALA A 437 -1.11 -11.43 -19.98
N SER A 438 -2.00 -12.22 -20.61
CA SER A 438 -3.32 -12.52 -20.06
C SER A 438 -3.30 -13.53 -18.91
N ALA A 439 -2.22 -14.31 -18.74
CA ALA A 439 -1.96 -15.14 -17.57
C ALA A 439 -1.31 -14.32 -16.44
N SER A 440 -0.35 -13.44 -16.76
CA SER A 440 0.24 -12.50 -15.79
C SER A 440 -0.82 -11.64 -15.11
N ARG A 441 -1.84 -11.17 -15.84
CA ARG A 441 -3.00 -10.45 -15.28
C ARG A 441 -3.89 -11.26 -14.31
N LYS A 442 -3.65 -12.56 -14.12
CA LYS A 442 -4.40 -13.44 -13.21
C LYS A 442 -3.63 -13.89 -11.96
N GLN A 443 -2.38 -13.48 -11.76
CA GLN A 443 -1.60 -13.81 -10.57
C GLN A 443 -0.86 -12.59 -9.99
N PRO A 444 -0.74 -12.47 -8.66
CA PRO A 444 0.01 -11.39 -8.04
C PRO A 444 1.53 -11.62 -8.19
N GLY A 445 2.16 -10.92 -9.14
CA GLY A 445 3.60 -10.96 -9.37
C GLY A 445 4.06 -9.92 -10.40
N PRO A 446 5.37 -9.77 -10.63
CA PRO A 446 5.89 -8.87 -11.66
C PRO A 446 5.50 -9.37 -13.07
N SER A 447 5.08 -8.43 -13.93
CA SER A 447 4.69 -8.73 -15.31
C SER A 447 5.92 -8.94 -16.21
N TYR A 448 6.25 -10.19 -16.53
CA TYR A 448 7.41 -10.50 -17.38
C TYR A 448 7.18 -10.20 -18.88
N VAL A 449 5.92 -10.22 -19.32
CA VAL A 449 5.46 -9.89 -20.67
C VAL A 449 4.16 -9.09 -20.52
N GLY A 450 4.02 -7.97 -21.23
CA GLY A 450 2.87 -7.08 -21.10
C GLY A 450 2.80 -6.03 -22.21
N ASN A 451 1.64 -5.40 -22.39
CA ASN A 451 1.48 -4.31 -23.35
C ASN A 451 2.10 -2.99 -22.83
N SER A 452 2.02 -1.92 -23.62
CA SER A 452 2.56 -0.58 -23.27
C SER A 452 1.96 0.04 -21.98
N PHE A 453 0.79 -0.41 -21.51
CA PHE A 453 0.27 -0.05 -20.18
C PHE A 453 0.89 -0.93 -19.08
N GLU A 454 0.96 -2.24 -19.30
CA GLU A 454 1.57 -3.19 -18.36
C GLU A 454 3.09 -3.00 -18.21
N ALA A 455 3.76 -2.41 -19.20
CA ALA A 455 5.17 -2.02 -19.17
C ALA A 455 5.51 -1.02 -18.05
N ASN A 456 4.55 -0.18 -17.62
CA ASN A 456 4.72 0.75 -16.49
C ASN A 456 4.86 0.03 -15.12
N TYR A 457 4.63 -1.28 -15.09
CA TYR A 457 4.79 -2.14 -13.91
C TYR A 457 6.00 -3.08 -14.02
N MET A 458 6.81 -2.93 -15.08
CA MET A 458 8.12 -3.55 -15.22
C MET A 458 9.20 -2.63 -14.63
N HIS A 459 10.32 -3.19 -14.19
CA HIS A 459 11.48 -2.44 -13.75
C HIS A 459 12.39 -1.99 -14.91
N ASP A 460 12.35 -2.69 -16.04
CA ASP A 460 13.18 -2.44 -17.24
C ASP A 460 12.49 -3.07 -18.47
N GLY A 461 11.27 -2.60 -18.77
CA GLY A 461 10.43 -3.10 -19.85
C GLY A 461 10.92 -2.64 -21.22
N VAL A 462 11.37 -3.58 -22.06
CA VAL A 462 11.86 -3.32 -23.42
C VAL A 462 10.83 -3.76 -24.44
N SER A 463 10.48 -2.88 -25.38
CA SER A 463 9.62 -3.22 -26.53
C SER A 463 10.29 -4.29 -27.40
N ILE A 464 9.51 -5.28 -27.81
CA ILE A 464 9.86 -6.30 -28.81
C ILE A 464 9.01 -6.16 -30.08
N GLY A 465 8.36 -5.00 -30.25
CA GLY A 465 7.35 -4.71 -31.27
C GLY A 465 6.32 -3.70 -30.74
N ASP A 466 5.41 -3.25 -31.61
CA ASP A 466 4.61 -2.03 -31.41
C ASP A 466 3.65 -2.11 -30.22
N THR A 467 3.24 -3.33 -29.84
CA THR A 467 2.24 -3.57 -28.79
C THR A 467 2.83 -4.15 -27.50
N TRP A 468 3.97 -4.86 -27.54
CA TRP A 468 4.41 -5.73 -26.45
C TRP A 468 5.83 -5.43 -25.95
N HIS A 469 5.99 -5.53 -24.64
CA HIS A 469 7.21 -5.32 -23.89
C HIS A 469 7.57 -6.56 -23.08
N VAL A 470 8.86 -6.76 -22.83
CA VAL A 470 9.41 -7.80 -21.95
C VAL A 470 10.26 -7.19 -20.85
N GLU A 471 10.13 -7.70 -19.63
CA GLU A 471 10.99 -7.32 -18.51
C GLU A 471 12.43 -7.79 -18.77
N THR A 472 13.41 -6.89 -18.70
CA THR A 472 14.83 -7.24 -18.86
C THR A 472 15.65 -7.21 -17.57
N LYS A 473 15.11 -6.72 -16.45
CA LYS A 473 15.77 -6.72 -15.12
C LYS A 473 15.63 -8.04 -14.36
N ILE A 474 15.78 -9.16 -15.08
CA ILE A 474 15.60 -10.53 -14.59
C ILE A 474 16.88 -11.35 -14.75
N THR A 475 16.99 -12.43 -13.99
CA THR A 475 18.18 -13.30 -14.05
C THR A 475 18.21 -14.14 -15.35
N PRO A 476 19.39 -14.55 -15.83
CA PRO A 476 19.53 -15.49 -16.96
C PRO A 476 18.63 -16.73 -16.87
N LYS A 477 18.52 -17.32 -15.66
CA LYS A 477 17.65 -18.46 -15.38
C LYS A 477 16.15 -18.15 -15.54
N GLN A 478 15.72 -16.91 -15.28
CA GLN A 478 14.35 -16.45 -15.56
C GLN A 478 14.14 -16.20 -17.05
N MET A 479 15.10 -15.54 -17.73
CA MET A 479 15.07 -15.33 -19.19
C MET A 479 14.90 -16.67 -19.95
N MET A 480 15.76 -17.65 -19.67
CA MET A 480 15.69 -19.01 -20.24
C MET A 480 14.45 -19.80 -19.78
N GLY A 481 13.85 -19.43 -18.65
CA GLY A 481 12.58 -19.98 -18.18
C GLY A 481 11.38 -19.44 -18.98
N ILE A 482 11.39 -18.15 -19.32
CA ILE A 482 10.35 -17.47 -20.10
C ILE A 482 10.42 -17.90 -21.56
N LEU A 483 11.61 -17.94 -22.18
CA LEU A 483 11.81 -18.46 -23.54
C LEU A 483 11.29 -19.90 -23.67
N ARG A 484 11.57 -20.76 -22.69
CA ARG A 484 11.05 -22.14 -22.63
C ARG A 484 9.54 -22.22 -22.41
N ALA A 485 8.95 -21.27 -21.68
CA ALA A 485 7.50 -21.17 -21.54
C ALA A 485 6.82 -20.68 -22.83
N ILE A 486 7.48 -19.82 -23.61
CA ILE A 486 7.05 -19.44 -24.97
C ILE A 486 7.10 -20.68 -25.88
N ILE A 487 8.26 -21.33 -25.98
CA ILE A 487 8.46 -22.50 -26.85
C ILE A 487 7.50 -23.65 -26.51
N LYS A 488 7.29 -23.97 -25.22
CA LYS A 488 6.32 -24.98 -24.80
C LYS A 488 4.86 -24.68 -25.19
N ASN A 489 4.54 -23.44 -25.58
CA ASN A 489 3.21 -23.03 -26.07
C ASN A 489 3.18 -22.75 -27.58
N SER A 490 4.27 -23.03 -28.30
CA SER A 490 4.40 -22.97 -29.76
C SER A 490 4.60 -24.35 -30.36
N ASP A 491 4.34 -24.48 -31.66
CA ASP A 491 4.62 -25.69 -32.44
C ASP A 491 6.10 -25.76 -32.88
N VAL A 492 7.03 -25.56 -31.94
CA VAL A 492 8.49 -25.54 -32.16
C VAL A 492 9.17 -26.56 -31.25
N ASP A 493 9.78 -27.58 -31.85
CA ASP A 493 10.64 -28.53 -31.12
C ASP A 493 11.92 -27.84 -30.62
N TYR A 494 12.39 -28.20 -29.43
CA TYR A 494 13.52 -27.52 -28.76
C TYR A 494 14.81 -27.50 -29.61
N GLU A 495 15.03 -28.49 -30.46
CA GLU A 495 16.16 -28.58 -31.38
C GLU A 495 16.23 -27.41 -32.38
N ASN A 496 15.08 -26.79 -32.71
CA ASN A 496 14.99 -25.66 -33.63
C ASN A 496 15.30 -24.30 -32.97
N LEU A 497 15.59 -24.24 -31.67
CA LEU A 497 16.07 -23.03 -30.99
C LEU A 497 17.21 -23.36 -30.01
N THR A 498 18.44 -23.12 -30.47
CA THR A 498 19.68 -23.37 -29.71
C THR A 498 20.41 -22.08 -29.37
N PHE A 499 21.24 -22.12 -28.33
CA PHE A 499 21.97 -20.98 -27.78
C PHE A 499 23.44 -21.35 -27.59
N THR A 500 24.34 -20.52 -28.09
CA THR A 500 25.79 -20.69 -27.99
C THR A 500 26.35 -19.73 -26.94
N PHE A 501 26.98 -20.30 -25.92
CA PHE A 501 27.57 -19.58 -24.79
C PHE A 501 29.08 -19.81 -24.73
N LEU A 502 29.80 -18.85 -24.16
CA LEU A 502 31.14 -18.99 -23.64
C LEU A 502 31.06 -19.36 -22.14
N VAL A 503 31.76 -20.41 -21.71
CA VAL A 503 31.67 -20.97 -20.35
C VAL A 503 33.06 -21.29 -19.74
N PRO A 504 33.18 -21.25 -18.40
CA PRO A 504 34.31 -21.87 -17.67
C PRO A 504 34.30 -23.39 -17.83
N LYS A 505 35.47 -24.04 -17.78
CA LYS A 505 35.60 -25.51 -17.95
C LYS A 505 34.73 -26.32 -16.96
N ASP A 506 34.66 -25.87 -15.71
CA ASP A 506 33.89 -26.50 -14.63
C ASP A 506 32.38 -26.65 -14.92
N ALA A 507 31.85 -25.91 -15.89
CA ALA A 507 30.42 -25.91 -16.23
C ALA A 507 29.96 -27.05 -17.17
N ILE A 508 30.89 -27.95 -17.55
CA ILE A 508 30.68 -28.95 -18.62
C ILE A 508 30.34 -30.35 -18.06
N GLU A 509 30.61 -30.66 -16.78
CA GLU A 509 30.30 -31.98 -16.21
C GLU A 509 28.78 -32.26 -16.03
N PRO A 510 28.25 -33.39 -16.55
CA PRO A 510 26.83 -33.74 -16.43
C PRO A 510 26.57 -34.68 -15.24
N GLY A 511 25.73 -34.30 -14.27
CA GLY A 511 25.38 -35.27 -13.20
C GLY A 511 24.49 -34.83 -12.03
N LYS A 512 23.17 -34.63 -12.26
CA LYS A 512 22.09 -35.09 -11.35
C LYS A 512 20.67 -34.86 -11.90
N ALA A 513 20.26 -35.76 -12.78
CA ALA A 513 18.85 -36.09 -13.03
C ALA A 513 18.64 -37.59 -12.73
N ALA A 514 17.44 -38.00 -12.33
CA ALA A 514 17.19 -39.35 -11.83
C ALA A 514 16.88 -40.38 -12.95
N SER A 515 17.33 -41.63 -12.72
CA SER A 515 16.91 -42.90 -13.35
C SER A 515 15.67 -42.81 -14.26
N ALA A 516 15.75 -43.07 -15.58
CA ALA A 516 15.96 -44.39 -16.22
C ALA A 516 14.80 -45.38 -15.93
N ALA A 517 14.33 -46.21 -16.87
CA ALA A 517 14.87 -46.64 -18.18
C ALA A 517 13.71 -47.15 -19.10
N PRO A 518 13.94 -47.92 -20.19
CA PRO A 518 15.03 -47.93 -21.19
C PRO A 518 14.50 -47.74 -22.64
N ALA A 519 15.40 -47.68 -23.63
CA ALA A 519 15.08 -47.87 -25.05
C ALA A 519 16.15 -48.74 -25.71
N MET A 520 15.76 -49.60 -26.67
CA MET A 520 16.55 -50.10 -27.82
C MET A 520 15.72 -51.13 -28.61
N HIS A 521 15.27 -50.77 -29.82
CA HIS A 521 15.86 -51.28 -31.07
C HIS A 521 15.08 -50.81 -32.31
N GLU A 522 15.82 -50.34 -33.32
CA GLU A 522 15.39 -50.39 -34.72
C GLU A 522 15.87 -51.73 -35.33
N THR A 523 15.06 -52.31 -36.20
CA THR A 523 15.30 -52.39 -37.67
C THR A 523 13.97 -52.73 -38.36
N GLY A 524 13.79 -52.30 -39.61
CA GLY A 524 12.57 -52.54 -40.39
C GLY A 524 12.73 -53.64 -41.45
N ASP A 525 11.61 -53.98 -42.12
CA ASP A 525 11.62 -54.71 -43.40
C ASP A 525 10.35 -54.38 -44.22
N ALA A 526 10.26 -54.87 -45.45
CA ALA A 526 9.33 -54.35 -46.47
C ALA A 526 7.92 -55.01 -46.57
N LEU A 527 7.07 -54.36 -47.38
CA LEU A 527 5.84 -54.80 -48.07
C LEU A 527 5.67 -56.34 -48.27
N PRO A 528 4.43 -56.91 -48.30
CA PRO A 528 3.36 -56.40 -49.18
C PRO A 528 1.86 -56.63 -48.80
N VAL A 529 0.99 -55.87 -49.49
CA VAL A 529 -0.34 -56.21 -50.08
C VAL A 529 -1.39 -57.01 -49.27
N GLY A 530 -2.60 -56.43 -49.18
CA GLY A 530 -3.87 -57.12 -48.90
C GLY A 530 -5.06 -56.26 -49.39
N GLU A 531 -5.97 -56.84 -50.19
CA GLU A 531 -6.87 -56.10 -51.09
C GLU A 531 -8.18 -55.56 -50.46
N THR A 532 -8.80 -54.64 -51.21
CA THR A 532 -10.20 -54.16 -51.12
C THR A 532 -11.21 -55.33 -51.38
N PRO A 533 -12.56 -55.22 -51.23
CA PRO A 533 -13.42 -54.02 -51.47
C PRO A 533 -14.70 -53.97 -50.57
N LYS A 534 -15.84 -53.26 -50.83
CA LYS A 534 -16.30 -52.39 -51.94
C LYS A 534 -17.48 -51.48 -51.49
N ASP A 535 -17.73 -50.43 -52.29
CA ASP A 535 -19.03 -49.92 -52.80
C ASP A 535 -19.27 -48.40 -52.64
N THR A 536 -19.75 -47.82 -53.75
CA THR A 536 -20.15 -46.41 -53.99
C THR A 536 -21.63 -46.39 -54.45
N PRO A 537 -22.38 -45.28 -54.33
CA PRO A 537 -22.27 -44.11 -55.23
C PRO A 537 -22.14 -42.77 -54.44
N ASP A 538 -21.53 -41.69 -54.93
CA ASP A 538 -21.48 -41.06 -56.26
C ASP A 538 -22.73 -40.21 -56.63
N ILE A 539 -22.51 -38.90 -56.77
CA ILE A 539 -23.06 -37.97 -57.79
C ILE A 539 -22.37 -36.61 -57.57
N ASN A 540 -21.71 -36.10 -58.61
CA ASN A 540 -21.14 -34.75 -58.62
C ASN A 540 -22.21 -33.69 -58.92
N ALA A 541 -21.96 -32.46 -58.44
CA ALA A 541 -22.41 -31.24 -59.10
C ALA A 541 -21.17 -30.37 -59.33
N GLU A 542 -20.76 -30.22 -60.58
CA GLU A 542 -19.59 -29.42 -60.95
C GLU A 542 -19.94 -27.93 -60.93
N GLU A 543 -19.29 -27.16 -60.06
CA GLU A 543 -19.13 -25.72 -60.25
C GLU A 543 -17.97 -25.46 -61.22
N PRO A 544 -17.99 -24.36 -62.00
CA PRO A 544 -16.98 -24.11 -63.03
C PRO A 544 -15.58 -24.02 -62.43
N ALA A 545 -14.59 -24.57 -63.15
CA ALA A 545 -13.20 -24.59 -62.72
C ALA A 545 -12.64 -23.17 -62.55
N ALA A 546 -12.69 -22.68 -61.31
CA ALA A 546 -12.08 -21.42 -60.88
C ALA A 546 -10.60 -21.40 -61.24
N SER A 547 -10.08 -20.26 -61.69
CA SER A 547 -8.67 -20.16 -62.08
C SER A 547 -7.75 -20.39 -60.89
N GLU A 548 -6.47 -20.69 -61.14
CA GLU A 548 -5.47 -20.78 -60.07
C GLU A 548 -5.47 -19.49 -59.23
N GLU A 549 -5.65 -18.33 -59.86
CA GLU A 549 -5.69 -17.02 -59.21
C GLU A 549 -6.96 -16.82 -58.37
N ASP A 550 -8.12 -17.30 -58.83
CA ASP A 550 -9.38 -17.28 -58.06
C ASP A 550 -9.30 -18.17 -56.82
N LYS A 551 -8.79 -19.41 -56.98
CA LYS A 551 -8.53 -20.34 -55.87
C LYS A 551 -7.58 -19.72 -54.84
N LEU A 552 -6.52 -19.07 -55.32
CA LEU A 552 -5.56 -18.37 -54.46
C LEU A 552 -6.22 -17.17 -53.72
N ALA A 553 -7.02 -16.37 -54.42
CA ALA A 553 -7.77 -15.26 -53.83
C ALA A 553 -8.78 -15.73 -52.78
N GLN A 554 -9.42 -16.88 -52.99
CA GLN A 554 -10.39 -17.47 -52.07
C GLN A 554 -9.72 -17.95 -50.77
N VAL A 555 -8.61 -18.69 -50.85
CA VAL A 555 -7.84 -19.13 -49.66
C VAL A 555 -7.35 -17.92 -48.86
N LEU A 556 -6.89 -16.87 -49.54
CA LEU A 556 -6.46 -15.62 -48.92
C LEU A 556 -7.61 -14.95 -48.14
N ARG A 557 -8.81 -14.91 -48.73
CA ARG A 557 -10.03 -14.33 -48.13
C ARG A 557 -10.56 -15.13 -46.94
N GLU A 558 -10.66 -16.46 -47.07
CA GLU A 558 -11.35 -17.32 -46.11
C GLU A 558 -10.45 -17.83 -44.98
N LYS A 559 -9.19 -18.14 -45.28
CA LYS A 559 -8.25 -18.77 -44.33
C LYS A 559 -7.23 -17.78 -43.75
N PHE A 560 -7.09 -16.59 -44.35
CA PHE A 560 -6.17 -15.53 -43.89
C PHE A 560 -6.85 -14.14 -43.74
N PRO A 561 -8.03 -14.02 -43.09
CA PRO A 561 -8.64 -12.70 -42.81
C PRO A 561 -7.75 -11.83 -41.90
N ASP A 562 -6.98 -12.42 -40.99
CA ASP A 562 -5.93 -11.73 -40.20
C ASP A 562 -4.78 -11.13 -41.07
N GLY A 563 -4.83 -11.26 -42.40
CA GLY A 563 -3.78 -10.89 -43.35
C GLY A 563 -2.65 -11.92 -43.42
N LEU A 564 -2.22 -12.27 -44.64
CA LEU A 564 -1.11 -13.20 -44.89
C LEU A 564 0.25 -12.48 -44.78
N ARG A 565 1.13 -12.99 -43.94
CA ARG A 565 2.48 -12.44 -43.74
C ARG A 565 3.43 -12.81 -44.88
N GLN A 566 4.31 -11.88 -45.25
CA GLN A 566 5.33 -12.07 -46.29
C GLN A 566 6.56 -12.84 -45.76
N GLN A 567 6.36 -14.08 -45.27
CA GLN A 567 7.42 -14.91 -44.69
C GLN A 567 7.27 -16.40 -45.06
N ASN A 568 8.39 -17.14 -45.05
CA ASN A 568 8.44 -18.55 -45.49
C ASN A 568 7.50 -19.50 -44.70
N LEU A 569 7.31 -19.27 -43.40
CA LEU A 569 6.37 -20.05 -42.59
C LEU A 569 4.91 -19.81 -43.02
N ALA A 570 4.54 -18.56 -43.30
CA ALA A 570 3.21 -18.21 -43.78
C ALA A 570 2.93 -18.79 -45.18
N MET A 571 3.93 -18.84 -46.07
CA MET A 571 3.80 -19.53 -47.37
C MET A 571 3.59 -21.05 -47.21
N LYS A 572 4.25 -21.70 -46.22
CA LYS A 572 3.99 -23.12 -45.89
C LYS A 572 2.57 -23.33 -45.35
N GLN A 573 2.14 -22.49 -44.41
CA GLN A 573 0.77 -22.52 -43.86
C GLN A 573 -0.28 -22.28 -44.94
N TYR A 574 -0.04 -21.34 -45.85
CA TYR A 574 -0.92 -21.02 -46.96
C TYR A 574 -1.11 -22.22 -47.90
N LYS A 575 -0.03 -22.90 -48.30
CA LYS A 575 -0.10 -24.13 -49.10
C LYS A 575 -0.93 -25.21 -48.42
N ALA A 576 -0.72 -25.44 -47.12
CA ALA A 576 -1.49 -26.42 -46.36
C ALA A 576 -2.99 -26.06 -46.29
N ARG A 577 -3.35 -24.77 -46.24
CA ARG A 577 -4.76 -24.32 -46.30
C ARG A 577 -5.37 -24.38 -47.70
N TYR A 578 -4.57 -24.20 -48.75
CA TYR A 578 -5.00 -24.43 -50.14
C TYR A 578 -5.28 -25.93 -50.38
N GLU A 579 -4.37 -26.80 -49.94
CA GLU A 579 -4.51 -28.26 -50.03
C GLU A 579 -5.70 -28.78 -49.18
N GLU A 580 -5.94 -28.20 -48.00
CA GLU A 580 -7.15 -28.43 -47.18
C GLU A 580 -8.46 -28.03 -47.90
N MET A 581 -8.45 -26.94 -48.69
CA MET A 581 -9.66 -26.45 -49.38
C MET A 581 -9.97 -27.17 -50.69
N PHE A 582 -8.94 -27.55 -51.45
CA PHE A 582 -9.10 -28.04 -52.82
C PHE A 582 -8.57 -29.46 -53.06
N GLY A 583 -7.93 -30.10 -52.09
CA GLY A 583 -7.32 -31.43 -52.23
C GLY A 583 -6.07 -31.46 -53.14
N GLU A 584 -5.57 -30.29 -53.53
CA GLU A 584 -4.47 -30.10 -54.48
C GLU A 584 -3.22 -29.58 -53.76
N ALA A 585 -2.12 -30.34 -53.78
CA ALA A 585 -0.85 -29.91 -53.19
C ALA A 585 -0.15 -28.82 -54.03
N LEU A 586 0.04 -27.63 -53.46
CA LEU A 586 0.54 -26.46 -54.20
C LEU A 586 2.09 -26.42 -54.23
N LEU A 587 2.67 -27.02 -55.28
CA LEU A 587 4.11 -27.26 -55.44
C LEU A 587 4.96 -26.05 -55.87
N VAL A 588 4.38 -24.85 -55.99
CA VAL A 588 5.10 -23.61 -56.39
C VAL A 588 6.17 -23.22 -55.36
N GLN A 589 7.32 -22.68 -55.78
CA GLN A 589 8.34 -22.19 -54.85
C GLN A 589 7.83 -21.02 -53.98
N ASN A 590 8.24 -20.96 -52.71
CA ASN A 590 7.71 -19.97 -51.76
C ASN A 590 7.87 -18.50 -52.23
N ALA A 591 8.98 -18.16 -52.88
CA ALA A 591 9.21 -16.81 -53.40
C ALA A 591 8.20 -16.44 -54.50
N MET A 592 8.00 -17.32 -55.48
CA MET A 592 7.06 -17.09 -56.59
C MET A 592 5.59 -17.15 -56.14
N LEU A 593 5.26 -17.94 -55.12
CA LEU A 593 3.94 -17.92 -54.49
C LEU A 593 3.70 -16.57 -53.77
N MET A 594 4.71 -16.05 -53.05
CA MET A 594 4.60 -14.76 -52.38
C MET A 594 4.44 -13.60 -53.38
N GLU A 595 5.13 -13.67 -54.52
CA GLU A 595 4.98 -12.73 -55.64
C GLU A 595 3.56 -12.78 -56.22
N LYS A 596 3.08 -13.96 -56.67
CA LYS A 596 1.69 -14.15 -57.12
C LYS A 596 0.66 -13.61 -56.12
N LEU A 597 0.84 -13.88 -54.83
CA LEU A 597 -0.12 -13.44 -53.81
C LEU A 597 -0.11 -11.94 -53.57
N ARG A 598 1.00 -11.24 -53.77
CA ARG A 598 1.04 -9.76 -53.75
C ARG A 598 0.29 -9.14 -54.93
N ASP A 599 0.32 -9.78 -56.09
CA ASP A 599 -0.39 -9.32 -57.29
C ASP A 599 -1.89 -9.61 -57.20
N ILE A 600 -2.27 -10.76 -56.64
CA ILE A 600 -3.67 -11.18 -56.42
C ILE A 600 -4.32 -10.39 -55.27
N GLY A 601 -3.62 -10.23 -54.15
CA GLY A 601 -4.09 -9.51 -52.97
C GLY A 601 -3.79 -8.00 -52.98
N GLU A 602 -3.74 -7.44 -51.78
CA GLU A 602 -3.37 -6.04 -51.50
C GLU A 602 -2.42 -5.99 -50.30
N VAL A 603 -1.31 -5.26 -50.41
CA VAL A 603 -0.33 -5.13 -49.31
C VAL A 603 -0.64 -3.88 -48.50
N ARG A 604 -1.14 -4.06 -47.28
CA ARG A 604 -1.44 -2.94 -46.35
C ARG A 604 -0.22 -2.52 -45.53
N VAL A 605 -0.34 -1.41 -44.81
CA VAL A 605 0.76 -0.73 -44.07
C VAL A 605 1.41 -1.62 -43.00
N ASP A 606 0.71 -2.63 -42.47
CA ASP A 606 1.28 -3.62 -41.54
C ASP A 606 2.17 -4.69 -42.20
N GLY A 607 2.41 -4.60 -43.52
CA GLY A 607 3.24 -5.51 -44.29
C GLY A 607 2.58 -6.83 -44.66
N ARG A 608 1.26 -7.00 -44.44
CA ARG A 608 0.53 -8.21 -44.84
C ARG A 608 -0.21 -8.04 -46.15
N ILE A 609 -0.38 -9.18 -46.82
CA ILE A 609 -1.23 -9.35 -48.00
C ILE A 609 -2.64 -9.68 -47.51
N TYR A 610 -3.62 -8.82 -47.81
CA TYR A 610 -5.04 -9.08 -47.62
C TYR A 610 -5.69 -9.46 -48.96
N ALA A 611 -6.88 -10.06 -48.92
CA ALA A 611 -7.71 -10.13 -50.13
C ALA A 611 -8.15 -8.70 -50.50
N LYS A 612 -8.15 -8.37 -51.81
CA LYS A 612 -8.61 -7.06 -52.28
C LYS A 612 -10.05 -6.80 -51.82
N ALA A 613 -10.29 -5.61 -51.28
CA ALA A 613 -11.58 -5.23 -50.73
C ALA A 613 -12.69 -5.26 -51.79
N SER A 614 -13.85 -5.80 -51.44
CA SER A 614 -15.05 -5.70 -52.27
C SER A 614 -15.68 -4.29 -52.20
N GLY A 615 -16.48 -3.92 -53.21
CA GLY A 615 -17.19 -2.64 -53.22
C GLY A 615 -18.15 -2.43 -52.04
N ALA A 616 -18.56 -3.51 -51.34
CA ALA A 616 -19.34 -3.41 -50.12
C ALA A 616 -18.49 -2.99 -48.90
N GLU A 617 -17.24 -3.46 -48.83
CA GLU A 617 -16.29 -3.10 -47.77
C GLU A 617 -15.90 -1.61 -47.86
N GLN A 618 -15.66 -1.12 -49.07
CA GLN A 618 -15.36 0.29 -49.31
C GLN A 618 -16.52 1.21 -48.90
N GLY A 619 -17.78 0.78 -49.15
CA GLY A 619 -18.97 1.51 -48.70
C GLY A 619 -19.11 1.63 -47.17
N ILE A 620 -18.54 0.70 -46.40
CA ILE A 620 -18.51 0.80 -44.92
C ILE A 620 -17.49 1.87 -44.49
N LEU A 621 -16.29 1.88 -45.11
CA LEU A 621 -15.28 2.91 -44.84
C LEU A 621 -15.76 4.32 -45.20
N GLU A 622 -16.42 4.47 -46.36
CA GLU A 622 -17.06 5.73 -46.76
C GLU A 622 -18.17 6.16 -45.80
N GLY A 623 -18.96 5.21 -45.27
CA GLY A 623 -19.94 5.45 -44.23
C GLY A 623 -19.32 5.99 -42.94
N ILE A 624 -18.29 5.31 -42.41
CA ILE A 624 -17.56 5.72 -41.21
C ILE A 624 -16.93 7.10 -41.41
N ALA A 625 -16.23 7.34 -42.53
CA ALA A 625 -15.63 8.64 -42.83
C ALA A 625 -16.68 9.76 -42.87
N LYS A 626 -17.85 9.52 -43.47
CA LYS A 626 -18.97 10.47 -43.53
C LYS A 626 -19.60 10.75 -42.17
N ASP A 627 -19.75 9.74 -41.31
CA ASP A 627 -20.24 9.93 -39.94
C ASP A 627 -19.24 10.72 -39.07
N LEU A 628 -17.93 10.48 -39.24
CA LEU A 628 -16.87 11.25 -38.58
C LEU A 628 -16.82 12.71 -39.07
N MET A 629 -17.00 12.95 -40.38
CA MET A 629 -17.11 14.31 -40.93
C MET A 629 -18.36 15.03 -40.41
N ARG A 630 -19.54 14.39 -40.41
CA ARG A 630 -20.75 14.98 -39.80
C ARG A 630 -20.53 15.35 -38.33
N LEU A 631 -19.87 14.48 -37.55
CA LEU A 631 -19.59 14.73 -36.14
C LEU A 631 -18.73 15.98 -35.92
N LEU A 632 -17.72 16.21 -36.78
CA LEU A 632 -16.90 17.44 -36.81
C LEU A 632 -17.71 18.67 -37.30
N ASP A 633 -18.57 18.51 -38.31
CA ASP A 633 -19.42 19.60 -38.81
C ASP A 633 -20.49 20.05 -37.80
N GLU A 634 -20.96 19.15 -36.91
CA GLU A 634 -22.07 19.42 -35.99
C GLU A 634 -21.65 19.73 -34.54
N SER A 635 -20.57 19.15 -34.00
CA SER A 635 -20.31 19.23 -32.54
C SER A 635 -18.89 18.98 -32.03
N ALA A 636 -18.01 18.31 -32.78
CA ALA A 636 -16.68 17.93 -32.29
C ALA A 636 -15.57 18.84 -32.83
N SER A 637 -14.69 19.33 -31.95
CA SER A 637 -13.54 20.15 -32.33
C SER A 637 -12.31 19.34 -32.78
N SER A 638 -12.22 18.07 -32.36
CA SER A 638 -11.15 17.14 -32.71
C SER A 638 -11.56 15.70 -32.41
N LEU A 639 -11.18 14.75 -33.27
CA LEU A 639 -11.39 13.31 -33.07
C LEU A 639 -10.04 12.59 -32.91
N TYR A 640 -9.95 11.66 -31.96
CA TYR A 640 -8.72 10.89 -31.70
C TYR A 640 -8.80 9.47 -32.27
N TRP A 641 -7.78 9.07 -33.05
CA TRP A 641 -7.71 7.76 -33.72
C TRP A 641 -7.92 6.54 -32.81
N PRO A 642 -7.37 6.45 -31.57
CA PRO A 642 -7.63 5.29 -30.70
C PRO A 642 -9.11 5.16 -30.30
N CYS A 643 -9.82 6.29 -30.21
CA CYS A 643 -11.23 6.34 -29.85
C CYS A 643 -12.12 5.95 -31.04
N ILE A 644 -11.75 6.35 -32.27
CA ILE A 644 -12.39 5.89 -33.52
C ILE A 644 -12.22 4.37 -33.66
N TYR A 645 -11.00 3.85 -33.45
CA TYR A 645 -10.70 2.43 -33.57
C TYR A 645 -11.45 1.55 -32.55
N GLU A 646 -11.67 2.04 -31.33
CA GLU A 646 -12.47 1.33 -30.33
C GLU A 646 -13.98 1.41 -30.62
N HIS A 647 -14.48 2.56 -31.10
CA HIS A 647 -15.90 2.76 -31.36
C HIS A 647 -16.42 1.89 -32.51
N TYR A 648 -15.71 1.89 -33.66
CA TYR A 648 -16.05 1.10 -34.85
C TYR A 648 -15.28 -0.24 -34.91
N ARG A 649 -14.91 -0.79 -33.74
CA ARG A 649 -14.07 -2.00 -33.62
C ARG A 649 -14.65 -3.21 -34.37
N ASN A 650 -15.98 -3.35 -34.42
CA ASN A 650 -16.63 -4.51 -35.02
C ASN A 650 -16.64 -4.40 -36.55
N GLU A 651 -16.90 -3.19 -37.05
CA GLU A 651 -16.89 -2.78 -38.44
C GLU A 651 -15.48 -2.97 -39.02
N PHE A 652 -14.46 -2.43 -38.35
CA PHE A 652 -13.06 -2.66 -38.72
C PHE A 652 -12.67 -4.14 -38.68
N SER A 653 -13.15 -4.91 -37.69
CA SER A 653 -12.93 -6.36 -37.65
C SER A 653 -13.62 -7.10 -38.81
N GLY A 654 -14.70 -6.57 -39.38
CA GLY A 654 -15.33 -7.11 -40.60
C GLY A 654 -14.55 -6.76 -41.87
N LEU A 655 -13.88 -5.60 -41.88
CA LEU A 655 -13.02 -5.10 -42.96
C LEU A 655 -11.58 -5.65 -42.93
N SER A 656 -11.30 -6.60 -42.03
CA SER A 656 -9.96 -7.12 -41.75
C SER A 656 -8.94 -6.05 -41.31
N ILE A 657 -9.41 -4.99 -40.65
CA ILE A 657 -8.61 -3.87 -40.13
C ILE A 657 -8.40 -4.08 -38.63
N PHE A 658 -7.20 -4.56 -38.26
CA PHE A 658 -6.89 -4.98 -36.88
C PHE A 658 -5.92 -4.07 -36.13
N THR A 659 -5.41 -3.01 -36.77
CA THR A 659 -4.51 -2.01 -36.17
C THR A 659 -4.97 -0.58 -36.46
N GLU A 660 -4.61 0.33 -35.58
CA GLU A 660 -4.95 1.76 -35.70
C GLU A 660 -4.26 2.41 -36.92
N ASP A 661 -3.08 1.92 -37.29
CA ASP A 661 -2.31 2.45 -38.43
C ASP A 661 -2.84 2.00 -39.79
N VAL A 662 -3.38 0.78 -39.89
CA VAL A 662 -4.15 0.36 -41.08
C VAL A 662 -5.48 1.11 -41.13
N MET A 663 -6.19 1.25 -40.01
CA MET A 663 -7.40 2.09 -39.96
C MET A 663 -7.13 3.53 -40.44
N ARG A 664 -5.99 4.12 -40.06
CA ARG A 664 -5.55 5.43 -40.57
C ARG A 664 -5.32 5.40 -42.08
N SER A 665 -4.58 4.42 -42.63
CA SER A 665 -4.31 4.35 -44.07
C SER A 665 -5.56 4.20 -44.92
N GLU A 666 -6.54 3.43 -44.46
CA GLU A 666 -7.80 3.24 -45.19
C GLU A 666 -8.76 4.44 -45.07
N LEU A 667 -8.82 5.11 -43.90
CA LEU A 667 -9.75 6.23 -43.69
C LEU A 667 -9.21 7.58 -44.19
N MET A 668 -7.90 7.86 -44.06
CA MET A 668 -7.34 9.17 -44.40
C MET A 668 -7.64 9.65 -45.84
N PRO A 669 -7.63 8.80 -46.88
CA PRO A 669 -7.97 9.21 -48.26
C PRO A 669 -9.43 9.62 -48.47
N LEU A 670 -10.33 9.28 -47.54
CA LEU A 670 -11.78 9.49 -47.68
C LEU A 670 -12.27 10.84 -47.12
N PHE A 671 -11.40 11.58 -46.42
CA PHE A 671 -11.71 12.93 -45.91
C PHE A 671 -11.50 13.99 -47.00
N SER A 672 -12.40 14.99 -47.06
CA SER A 672 -12.22 16.12 -47.99
C SER A 672 -11.03 17.01 -47.59
N SER A 673 -10.60 17.86 -48.52
CA SER A 673 -9.55 18.88 -48.30
C SER A 673 -9.84 19.83 -47.14
N ASP A 674 -11.09 19.95 -46.72
CA ASP A 674 -11.56 20.83 -45.63
C ASP A 674 -11.17 20.30 -44.25
N TYR A 675 -10.68 19.06 -44.18
CA TYR A 675 -10.21 18.38 -42.97
C TYR A 675 -8.69 18.28 -42.93
N VAL A 676 -8.16 18.04 -41.73
CA VAL A 676 -6.75 17.80 -41.43
C VAL A 676 -6.65 16.53 -40.60
N CYS A 677 -6.09 15.48 -41.21
CA CYS A 677 -5.80 14.20 -40.57
C CYS A 677 -4.33 14.17 -40.10
N GLY A 678 -4.09 14.54 -38.84
CA GLY A 678 -2.77 14.46 -38.19
C GLY A 678 -2.76 13.43 -37.06
N GLU A 679 -2.15 13.76 -35.91
CA GLU A 679 -2.32 12.99 -34.65
C GLU A 679 -3.79 12.91 -34.19
N VAL A 680 -4.59 13.90 -34.63
CA VAL A 680 -6.05 13.97 -34.49
C VAL A 680 -6.65 14.38 -35.82
N ILE A 681 -7.94 14.09 -36.02
CA ILE A 681 -8.75 14.64 -37.11
C ILE A 681 -9.38 15.94 -36.63
N SER A 682 -9.24 17.03 -37.38
CA SER A 682 -9.91 18.31 -37.10
C SER A 682 -10.17 19.08 -38.40
N LYS A 683 -11.15 19.99 -38.39
CA LYS A 683 -11.48 20.83 -39.55
C LYS A 683 -10.44 21.92 -39.77
N ARG A 684 -10.13 22.25 -41.03
CA ARG A 684 -9.05 23.18 -41.43
C ARG A 684 -9.36 24.64 -41.16
N SER A 685 -10.64 25.01 -41.15
CA SER A 685 -11.13 26.39 -41.07
C SER A 685 -11.55 26.84 -39.67
N GLU A 686 -11.47 25.96 -38.67
CA GLU A 686 -12.07 26.20 -37.35
C GLU A 686 -11.14 26.99 -36.41
N THR A 687 -11.65 28.13 -35.93
CA THR A 687 -11.05 28.94 -34.87
C THR A 687 -11.54 28.54 -33.47
N GLN A 688 -12.36 27.49 -33.38
CA GLN A 688 -12.95 27.02 -32.13
C GLN A 688 -11.88 26.42 -31.20
N SER A 689 -11.98 26.75 -29.90
CA SER A 689 -11.09 26.20 -28.89
C SER A 689 -11.26 24.69 -28.79
N ARG A 690 -10.17 23.92 -28.90
CA ARG A 690 -10.19 22.46 -28.79
C ARG A 690 -10.75 22.04 -27.42
N GLY A 691 -11.81 21.24 -27.43
CA GLY A 691 -12.50 20.78 -26.23
C GLY A 691 -13.59 21.73 -25.72
N GLU A 692 -13.93 22.81 -26.43
CA GLU A 692 -15.03 23.69 -26.04
C GLU A 692 -16.37 22.93 -25.93
N GLU A 693 -16.56 21.85 -26.70
CA GLU A 693 -17.70 20.92 -26.56
C GLU A 693 -17.72 20.20 -25.20
N ILE A 694 -16.56 19.85 -24.65
CA ILE A 694 -16.40 19.26 -23.32
C ILE A 694 -16.71 20.31 -22.24
N ARG A 695 -16.28 21.57 -22.46
CA ARG A 695 -16.59 22.69 -21.56
C ARG A 695 -18.08 22.95 -21.54
N GLN A 696 -18.70 23.18 -22.70
CA GLN A 696 -20.12 23.48 -22.85
C GLN A 696 -21.01 22.39 -22.24
N LEU A 697 -20.65 21.11 -22.43
CA LEU A 697 -21.37 20.00 -21.81
C LEU A 697 -21.43 20.09 -20.28
N VAL A 698 -20.36 20.51 -19.62
CA VAL A 698 -20.33 20.65 -18.15
C VAL A 698 -20.90 22.00 -17.69
N THR A 699 -20.59 23.10 -18.37
CA THR A 699 -21.10 24.44 -17.99
C THR A 699 -22.60 24.60 -18.28
N GLY A 700 -23.15 23.89 -19.28
CA GLY A 700 -24.57 23.89 -19.60
C GLY A 700 -25.44 22.98 -18.73
N SER A 701 -24.85 22.21 -17.81
CA SER A 701 -25.61 21.30 -16.94
C SER A 701 -25.96 21.94 -15.59
N PRO A 702 -27.24 21.97 -15.17
CA PRO A 702 -27.63 22.46 -13.85
C PRO A 702 -27.26 21.47 -12.72
N VAL A 703 -26.89 20.23 -13.06
CA VAL A 703 -26.53 19.17 -12.10
C VAL A 703 -25.12 18.65 -12.34
N ALA A 704 -24.52 18.03 -11.33
CA ALA A 704 -23.22 17.38 -11.45
C ALA A 704 -23.27 16.20 -12.45
N ILE A 705 -22.30 16.14 -13.36
CA ILE A 705 -22.18 15.09 -14.38
C ILE A 705 -21.10 14.10 -13.98
N SER A 706 -21.35 12.80 -14.12
CA SER A 706 -20.30 11.79 -14.02
C SER A 706 -19.37 11.83 -15.23
N LEU A 707 -18.09 11.57 -15.02
CA LEU A 707 -17.11 11.42 -16.10
C LEU A 707 -17.52 10.34 -17.11
N THR A 708 -18.22 9.30 -16.68
CA THR A 708 -18.79 8.27 -17.58
C THR A 708 -19.80 8.89 -18.54
N SER A 709 -20.73 9.70 -18.02
CA SER A 709 -21.75 10.40 -18.82
C SER A 709 -21.20 11.54 -19.69
N ILE A 710 -20.01 12.05 -19.36
CA ILE A 710 -19.22 12.90 -20.27
C ILE A 710 -18.60 12.06 -21.38
N GLN A 711 -17.99 10.92 -21.04
CA GLN A 711 -17.33 10.01 -21.99
C GLN A 711 -18.31 9.34 -22.96
N GLU A 712 -19.56 9.08 -22.55
CA GLU A 712 -20.64 8.58 -23.42
C GLU A 712 -20.96 9.56 -24.55
N LYS A 713 -20.89 10.87 -24.29
CA LYS A 713 -21.17 11.93 -25.27
C LYS A 713 -19.93 12.32 -26.07
N ILE A 714 -18.78 12.42 -25.40
CA ILE A 714 -17.47 12.77 -26.00
C ILE A 714 -16.62 11.50 -26.14
N TRP A 715 -17.20 10.46 -26.75
CA TRP A 715 -16.55 9.14 -26.89
C TRP A 715 -15.26 9.21 -27.72
N TYR A 716 -15.16 10.21 -28.60
CA TYR A 716 -14.08 10.49 -29.53
C TYR A 716 -12.85 11.19 -28.91
N TRP A 717 -12.87 11.50 -27.61
CA TRP A 717 -11.71 11.96 -26.84
C TRP A 717 -11.21 10.91 -25.83
N PRO A 718 -9.88 10.74 -25.64
CA PRO A 718 -9.34 9.88 -24.59
C PRO A 718 -9.70 10.40 -23.19
N GLN A 719 -10.17 9.50 -22.31
CA GLN A 719 -10.66 9.86 -20.96
C GLN A 719 -9.63 10.61 -20.09
N ASN A 720 -8.33 10.37 -20.30
CA ASN A 720 -7.25 11.12 -19.65
C ASN A 720 -7.11 12.56 -20.16
N MET A 721 -7.37 12.80 -21.46
CA MET A 721 -7.38 14.15 -22.04
C MET A 721 -8.63 14.92 -21.64
N VAL A 722 -9.81 14.28 -21.60
CA VAL A 722 -11.06 14.88 -21.06
C VAL A 722 -10.86 15.34 -19.61
N LYS A 723 -10.26 14.50 -18.74
CA LYS A 723 -9.88 14.89 -17.37
C LYS A 723 -8.94 16.09 -17.37
N LYS A 724 -7.83 16.03 -18.13
CA LYS A 724 -6.81 17.09 -18.16
C LYS A 724 -7.35 18.43 -18.66
N PHE A 725 -8.27 18.40 -19.61
CA PHE A 725 -8.96 19.59 -20.11
C PHE A 725 -9.87 20.19 -19.03
N LEU A 726 -10.80 19.39 -18.48
CA LEU A 726 -11.75 19.86 -17.45
C LEU A 726 -11.05 20.37 -16.18
N ASP A 727 -9.97 19.71 -15.76
CA ASP A 727 -9.16 20.13 -14.60
C ASP A 727 -8.46 21.49 -14.82
N GLY A 728 -8.44 22.01 -16.05
CA GLY A 728 -7.91 23.34 -16.41
C GLY A 728 -8.97 24.42 -16.69
N VAL A 729 -10.26 24.11 -16.66
CA VAL A 729 -11.33 25.09 -16.95
C VAL A 729 -11.73 25.86 -15.67
N PRO A 730 -11.61 27.21 -15.64
CA PRO A 730 -12.00 28.00 -14.48
C PRO A 730 -13.46 27.82 -14.10
N GLY A 731 -13.73 27.63 -12.80
CA GLY A 731 -15.07 27.44 -12.25
C GLY A 731 -15.64 26.02 -12.33
N ILE A 732 -14.98 25.09 -13.03
CA ILE A 732 -15.35 23.67 -12.95
C ILE A 732 -14.78 23.06 -11.67
N ILE A 733 -15.66 22.46 -10.87
CA ILE A 733 -15.38 21.83 -9.58
C ILE A 733 -15.48 20.32 -9.74
N LYS A 734 -14.52 19.61 -9.15
CA LYS A 734 -14.35 18.16 -9.26
C LYS A 734 -14.30 17.48 -7.90
N ALA A 735 -15.07 16.40 -7.74
CA ALA A 735 -14.91 15.46 -6.64
C ALA A 735 -15.13 14.03 -7.11
N LYS A 736 -14.20 13.12 -6.78
CA LYS A 736 -14.17 11.74 -7.30
C LYS A 736 -14.19 11.74 -8.84
N ASP A 737 -15.26 11.22 -9.41
CA ASP A 737 -15.62 11.09 -10.82
C ASP A 737 -16.68 12.10 -11.28
N LEU A 738 -17.21 12.94 -10.37
CA LEU A 738 -18.20 13.97 -10.66
C LEU A 738 -17.56 15.33 -10.97
N TYR A 739 -18.12 15.99 -11.98
CA TYR A 739 -17.77 17.35 -12.42
C TYR A 739 -19.02 18.25 -12.37
N PHE A 740 -18.87 19.47 -11.86
CA PHE A 740 -19.95 20.45 -11.73
C PHE A 740 -19.43 21.86 -11.98
N TYR A 741 -20.16 22.70 -12.71
CA TYR A 741 -19.76 24.09 -12.92
C TYR A 741 -20.29 24.96 -11.77
N GLY A 742 -19.38 25.38 -10.88
CA GLY A 742 -19.70 26.10 -9.64
C GLY A 742 -20.60 27.35 -9.83
N PRO A 743 -20.39 28.17 -10.88
CA PRO A 743 -21.25 29.31 -11.18
C PRO A 743 -22.70 29.00 -11.58
N ASN A 744 -23.08 27.73 -11.78
CA ASN A 744 -24.50 27.35 -11.98
C ASN A 744 -25.31 27.36 -10.67
N VAL A 745 -24.67 27.61 -9.52
CA VAL A 745 -25.37 27.88 -8.27
C VAL A 745 -26.00 29.28 -8.31
N THR A 746 -27.32 29.33 -8.44
CA THR A 746 -28.11 30.54 -8.25
C THR A 746 -28.31 30.82 -6.77
N LEU A 747 -27.77 31.95 -6.29
CA LEU A 747 -27.90 32.47 -4.94
C LEU A 747 -28.14 33.98 -5.04
N SER A 748 -29.18 34.51 -4.39
CA SER A 748 -29.29 35.96 -4.20
C SER A 748 -28.27 36.45 -3.15
N ASP A 749 -27.91 37.73 -3.16
CA ASP A 749 -26.98 38.29 -2.17
C ASP A 749 -27.48 38.14 -0.72
N THR A 750 -28.80 38.15 -0.52
CA THR A 750 -29.44 37.97 0.79
C THR A 750 -29.41 36.52 1.28
N GLU A 751 -29.57 35.53 0.39
CA GLU A 751 -29.37 34.11 0.72
C GLU A 751 -27.88 33.80 0.92
N LYS A 752 -27.01 34.39 0.09
CA LYS A 752 -25.55 34.26 0.20
C LYS A 752 -25.06 34.79 1.55
N GLN A 753 -25.52 35.98 1.95
CA GLN A 753 -25.13 36.54 3.25
C GLN A 753 -25.73 35.74 4.42
N ARG A 754 -27.01 35.34 4.36
CA ARG A 754 -27.63 34.52 5.42
C ARG A 754 -26.91 33.17 5.62
N LEU A 755 -26.60 32.48 4.53
CA LEU A 755 -25.87 31.21 4.57
C LEU A 755 -24.45 31.40 5.13
N ARG A 756 -23.75 32.46 4.73
CA ARG A 756 -22.44 32.82 5.29
C ARG A 756 -22.50 33.03 6.81
N ASP A 757 -23.48 33.79 7.29
CA ASP A 757 -23.63 34.10 8.70
C ASP A 757 -23.97 32.84 9.54
N ALA A 758 -24.87 31.99 9.06
CA ALA A 758 -25.22 30.74 9.73
C ALA A 758 -24.05 29.72 9.77
N LEU A 759 -23.24 29.66 8.71
CA LEU A 759 -22.01 28.85 8.69
C LEU A 759 -20.95 29.41 9.66
N LEU A 760 -20.77 30.73 9.72
CA LEU A 760 -19.86 31.37 10.68
C LEU A 760 -20.32 31.14 12.13
N GLU A 761 -21.61 31.27 12.42
CA GLU A 761 -22.18 31.04 13.76
C GLU A 761 -21.91 29.61 14.26
N ASP A 762 -22.17 28.58 13.44
CA ASP A 762 -21.90 27.18 13.81
C ASP A 762 -20.39 26.93 14.02
N MET A 763 -19.54 27.58 13.22
CA MET A 763 -18.08 27.53 13.39
C MET A 763 -17.60 28.19 14.69
N THR A 764 -18.25 29.25 15.21
CA THR A 764 -17.85 29.84 16.51
C THR A 764 -17.93 28.81 17.65
N GLN A 765 -18.90 27.88 17.57
CA GLN A 765 -19.12 26.86 18.59
C GLN A 765 -18.26 25.61 18.38
N LYS A 766 -18.05 25.19 17.13
CA LYS A 766 -17.50 23.86 16.80
C LYS A 766 -16.16 23.86 16.07
N GLN A 767 -15.64 25.03 15.67
CA GLN A 767 -14.42 25.25 14.88
C GLN A 767 -14.41 24.65 13.45
N PHE A 768 -15.31 23.71 13.14
CA PHE A 768 -15.50 23.15 11.81
C PHE A 768 -16.92 22.58 11.65
N ILE A 769 -17.37 22.45 10.40
CA ILE A 769 -18.70 21.92 10.07
C ILE A 769 -18.55 20.55 9.42
N THR A 770 -19.28 19.57 9.93
CA THR A 770 -19.37 18.20 9.38
C THR A 770 -20.37 18.13 8.22
N ASN A 771 -20.24 17.16 7.32
CA ASN A 771 -21.16 16.98 6.18
C ASN A 771 -22.65 16.97 6.55
N VAL A 772 -23.01 16.37 7.70
CA VAL A 772 -24.39 16.32 8.18
C VAL A 772 -24.84 17.72 8.57
N ARG A 773 -24.13 18.36 9.52
CA ARG A 773 -24.47 19.72 9.98
C ARG A 773 -24.46 20.76 8.86
N LEU A 774 -23.64 20.55 7.84
CA LEU A 774 -23.60 21.40 6.64
C LEU A 774 -24.91 21.35 5.84
N ARG A 775 -25.54 20.17 5.71
CA ARG A 775 -26.85 20.02 5.07
C ARG A 775 -27.95 20.56 5.96
N ASP A 776 -27.91 20.28 7.27
CA ASP A 776 -28.83 20.87 8.25
C ASP A 776 -28.85 22.41 8.13
N ILE A 777 -27.68 23.07 8.11
CA ILE A 777 -27.57 24.54 7.98
C ILE A 777 -28.13 25.06 6.64
N LEU A 778 -27.91 24.33 5.55
CA LEU A 778 -28.48 24.69 4.23
C LEU A 778 -30.01 24.60 4.24
N GLU A 779 -30.57 23.51 4.80
CA GLU A 779 -32.01 23.30 4.93
C GLU A 779 -32.65 24.29 5.92
N GLU A 780 -31.97 24.66 7.00
CA GLU A 780 -32.40 25.66 7.98
C GLU A 780 -32.37 27.10 7.40
N SER A 781 -31.31 27.45 6.66
CA SER A 781 -31.04 28.84 6.25
C SER A 781 -31.64 29.20 4.90
N CYS A 782 -31.48 28.31 3.91
CA CYS A 782 -31.81 28.54 2.50
C CYS A 782 -32.45 27.30 1.85
N PRO A 783 -33.70 26.93 2.22
CA PRO A 783 -34.33 25.68 1.79
C PRO A 783 -34.39 25.46 0.27
N GLY A 784 -34.59 26.52 -0.53
CA GLY A 784 -34.60 26.42 -1.99
C GLY A 784 -33.23 25.98 -2.54
N VAL A 785 -32.18 26.65 -2.08
CA VAL A 785 -30.78 26.34 -2.42
C VAL A 785 -30.41 24.92 -1.96
N ALA A 786 -30.92 24.45 -0.82
CA ALA A 786 -30.72 23.08 -0.36
C ALA A 786 -31.35 22.04 -1.30
N MET A 787 -32.52 22.35 -1.90
CA MET A 787 -33.17 21.51 -2.90
C MET A 787 -32.40 21.51 -4.23
N ASP A 788 -31.91 22.66 -4.70
CA ASP A 788 -31.09 22.75 -5.92
C ASP A 788 -29.75 22.01 -5.76
N MET A 789 -29.09 22.19 -4.60
CA MET A 789 -27.85 21.51 -4.24
C MET A 789 -28.04 20.05 -3.79
N SER A 790 -29.27 19.52 -3.71
CA SER A 790 -29.54 18.16 -3.23
C SER A 790 -28.84 17.07 -4.05
N SER A 791 -28.62 17.33 -5.34
CA SER A 791 -27.89 16.46 -6.28
C SER A 791 -26.38 16.42 -6.06
N LEU A 792 -25.81 17.39 -5.32
CA LEU A 792 -24.37 17.46 -5.06
C LEU A 792 -23.97 16.51 -3.93
N ASP A 793 -22.92 15.72 -4.16
CA ASP A 793 -22.30 14.93 -3.11
C ASP A 793 -21.57 15.83 -2.09
N ASP A 794 -21.33 15.34 -0.87
CA ASP A 794 -20.74 16.15 0.21
C ASP A 794 -19.34 16.72 -0.10
N ALA A 795 -18.64 16.20 -1.12
CA ALA A 795 -17.34 16.67 -1.53
C ALA A 795 -17.44 17.77 -2.60
N LEU A 796 -18.39 17.68 -3.54
CA LEU A 796 -18.78 18.81 -4.39
C LEU A 796 -19.35 19.95 -3.55
N LEU A 797 -20.28 19.67 -2.63
CA LEU A 797 -20.98 20.67 -1.82
C LEU A 797 -20.01 21.57 -1.03
N ARG A 798 -19.05 20.95 -0.31
CA ARG A 798 -18.03 21.71 0.45
C ARG A 798 -17.10 22.52 -0.44
N LYS A 799 -16.77 22.03 -1.64
CA LYS A 799 -15.95 22.77 -2.62
C LYS A 799 -16.72 23.93 -3.28
N VAL A 800 -18.01 23.74 -3.54
CA VAL A 800 -18.92 24.80 -4.00
C VAL A 800 -18.98 25.92 -2.96
N LEU A 801 -19.17 25.60 -1.68
CA LEU A 801 -19.19 26.61 -0.61
C LEU A 801 -17.82 27.29 -0.42
N ALA A 802 -16.70 26.56 -0.44
CA ALA A 802 -15.37 27.16 -0.41
C ALA A 802 -15.07 28.05 -1.63
N MET A 803 -15.67 27.77 -2.80
CA MET A 803 -15.59 28.61 -4.00
C MET A 803 -16.48 29.87 -3.91
N LEU A 804 -17.63 29.78 -3.25
CA LEU A 804 -18.55 30.91 -3.03
C LEU A 804 -18.03 31.91 -1.97
N TYR A 805 -17.27 31.42 -0.98
CA TYR A 805 -16.76 32.17 0.17
C TYR A 805 -15.25 31.93 0.42
N PRO A 806 -14.36 32.19 -0.57
CA PRO A 806 -12.96 31.78 -0.50
C PRO A 806 -12.12 32.56 0.53
N ALA A 807 -12.63 33.68 1.03
CA ALA A 807 -12.04 34.45 2.12
C ALA A 807 -12.47 33.93 3.51
N ASP A 808 -13.58 33.19 3.60
CA ASP A 808 -14.15 32.72 4.86
C ASP A 808 -13.86 31.23 5.11
N PHE A 809 -13.94 30.38 4.07
CA PHE A 809 -13.95 28.92 4.21
C PHE A 809 -12.98 28.16 3.28
N ILE A 810 -12.45 27.04 3.78
CA ILE A 810 -11.62 26.09 3.02
C ILE A 810 -12.09 24.63 3.17
N GLU A 811 -11.88 23.83 2.12
CA GLU A 811 -12.20 22.40 2.10
C GLU A 811 -10.98 21.56 2.50
N LYS A 812 -11.09 20.86 3.64
CA LYS A 812 -10.07 19.89 4.12
C LYS A 812 -10.77 18.69 4.76
N ALA A 813 -10.04 17.60 4.98
CA ALA A 813 -10.33 16.52 5.96
C ALA A 813 -11.78 15.94 6.05
N LYS A 814 -12.64 16.09 5.02
CA LYS A 814 -14.09 15.81 5.06
C LYS A 814 -14.92 16.74 5.98
N GLY A 815 -14.50 17.99 6.15
CA GLY A 815 -15.27 19.06 6.77
C GLY A 815 -15.14 20.39 6.02
N LEU A 816 -15.89 21.41 6.44
CA LEU A 816 -15.68 22.81 6.04
C LEU A 816 -15.06 23.55 7.23
N PHE A 817 -14.04 24.37 6.98
CA PHE A 817 -13.23 25.02 8.03
C PHE A 817 -13.03 26.51 7.74
N PRO A 818 -12.74 27.35 8.75
CA PRO A 818 -12.32 28.74 8.54
C PRO A 818 -11.06 28.86 7.68
N ALA A 819 -10.97 29.93 6.89
CA ALA A 819 -9.80 30.23 6.06
C ALA A 819 -8.61 30.77 6.88
N GLU A 820 -8.87 31.60 7.90
CA GLU A 820 -7.81 32.15 8.76
C GLU A 820 -7.32 31.14 9.81
N HIS A 821 -5.98 31.04 9.93
CA HIS A 821 -5.25 30.39 11.03
C HIS A 821 -5.83 29.06 11.57
N MET A 822 -6.10 28.11 10.66
CA MET A 822 -6.26 26.70 11.05
C MET A 822 -5.00 26.16 11.75
N LYS A 823 -5.00 26.10 13.09
CA LYS A 823 -4.11 25.21 13.84
C LYS A 823 -4.35 23.78 13.34
N SER A 824 -3.29 23.12 12.88
CA SER A 824 -3.36 21.73 12.41
C SER A 824 -3.78 20.77 13.52
N GLY A 825 -4.20 19.56 13.15
CA GLY A 825 -4.48 18.50 14.13
C GLY A 825 -3.27 18.14 15.02
N ARG A 826 -2.04 18.44 14.58
CA ARG A 826 -0.83 18.33 15.42
C ARG A 826 -0.81 19.45 16.47
N GLU A 827 -0.94 20.70 16.06
CA GLU A 827 -0.90 21.87 16.96
C GLU A 827 -2.05 21.85 17.98
N GLN A 828 -3.25 21.43 17.58
CA GLN A 828 -4.38 21.26 18.51
C GLN A 828 -4.12 20.17 19.56
N ILE A 829 -3.47 19.06 19.18
CA ILE A 829 -3.10 17.99 20.12
C ILE A 829 -1.95 18.44 21.02
N GLN A 830 -0.96 19.16 20.49
CA GLN A 830 0.15 19.71 21.26
C GLN A 830 -0.34 20.75 22.28
N GLU A 831 -1.19 21.70 21.88
CA GLU A 831 -1.80 22.69 22.78
C GLU A 831 -2.64 22.02 23.88
N TYR A 832 -3.44 21.00 23.52
CA TYR A 832 -4.18 20.21 24.51
C TYR A 832 -3.26 19.46 25.48
N CYS A 833 -2.17 18.86 24.99
CA CYS A 833 -1.18 18.21 25.85
C CYS A 833 -0.46 19.23 26.75
N HIS A 834 -0.03 20.36 26.20
CA HIS A 834 0.68 21.41 26.92
C HIS A 834 -0.16 21.96 28.08
N ALA A 835 -1.47 22.09 27.90
CA ALA A 835 -2.40 22.57 28.94
C ALA A 835 -2.58 21.62 30.14
N HIS A 836 -2.12 20.36 30.09
CA HIS A 836 -2.37 19.35 31.13
C HIS A 836 -1.06 18.73 31.63
N THR A 837 -0.89 18.59 32.95
CA THR A 837 0.27 17.89 33.55
C THR A 837 0.25 16.38 33.30
N LYS A 838 -0.94 15.77 33.21
CA LYS A 838 -1.15 14.33 33.02
C LYS A 838 -2.43 14.09 32.22
N LEU A 839 -2.41 13.12 31.32
CA LEU A 839 -3.54 12.74 30.45
C LEU A 839 -3.59 11.21 30.26
N SER A 840 -4.77 10.68 29.96
CA SER A 840 -4.89 9.31 29.45
C SER A 840 -4.91 9.23 27.91
N THR A 841 -4.53 8.08 27.36
CA THR A 841 -4.69 7.78 25.92
C THR A 841 -6.16 7.92 25.50
N SER A 842 -7.11 7.61 26.38
CA SER A 842 -8.55 7.78 26.18
C SER A 842 -8.97 9.25 26.09
N ASP A 843 -8.46 10.13 26.96
CA ASP A 843 -8.79 11.57 26.94
C ASP A 843 -8.32 12.21 25.63
N ILE A 844 -7.09 11.91 25.22
CA ILE A 844 -6.48 12.44 24.01
C ILE A 844 -7.22 11.92 22.77
N LYS A 845 -7.61 10.63 22.75
CA LYS A 845 -8.45 10.04 21.68
C LYS A 845 -9.86 10.61 21.66
N TRP A 846 -10.44 10.94 22.82
CA TRP A 846 -11.73 11.62 22.91
C TRP A 846 -11.64 13.04 22.35
N PHE A 847 -10.65 13.84 22.78
CA PHE A 847 -10.41 15.19 22.29
C PHE A 847 -10.18 15.21 20.78
N ALA A 848 -9.32 14.32 20.27
CA ALA A 848 -9.07 14.14 18.85
C ALA A 848 -10.37 13.87 18.08
N LYS A 849 -11.23 12.98 18.60
CA LYS A 849 -12.55 12.68 18.01
C LYS A 849 -13.47 13.91 18.00
N GLN A 850 -13.52 14.71 19.06
CA GLN A 850 -14.33 15.94 19.08
C GLN A 850 -13.85 16.99 18.07
N ARG A 851 -12.52 17.10 17.87
CA ARG A 851 -11.89 18.00 16.89
C ARG A 851 -11.83 17.44 15.46
N GLY A 852 -12.44 16.28 15.19
CA GLY A 852 -12.42 15.65 13.87
C GLY A 852 -11.04 15.14 13.42
N ILE A 853 -10.08 15.03 14.35
CA ILE A 853 -8.71 14.58 14.08
C ILE A 853 -8.69 13.06 13.93
N LEU A 854 -8.32 12.58 12.75
CA LEU A 854 -8.35 11.17 12.38
C LEU A 854 -6.95 10.58 12.24
N GLY A 855 -6.78 9.33 12.68
CA GLY A 855 -5.54 8.56 12.54
C GLY A 855 -4.83 8.32 13.87
N ASN A 856 -3.54 8.01 13.80
CA ASN A 856 -2.69 7.83 14.98
C ASN A 856 -2.08 9.16 15.40
N ILE A 857 -2.39 9.59 16.62
CA ILE A 857 -1.98 10.87 17.19
C ILE A 857 -0.74 10.79 18.10
N CYS A 858 -0.24 9.57 18.41
CA CYS A 858 0.79 9.37 19.44
C CYS A 858 2.11 10.11 19.14
N ASN A 859 2.49 10.28 17.87
CA ASN A 859 3.65 11.09 17.47
C ASN A 859 3.50 12.57 17.88
N TYR A 860 2.28 13.12 17.83
CA TYR A 860 1.99 14.51 18.20
C TYR A 860 1.92 14.68 19.72
N VAL A 861 1.56 13.61 20.44
CA VAL A 861 1.53 13.58 21.92
C VAL A 861 2.95 13.50 22.47
N MET A 862 3.80 12.62 21.93
CA MET A 862 5.23 12.50 22.28
C MET A 862 6.04 13.79 22.04
N ASP A 863 5.48 14.80 21.37
CA ASP A 863 6.13 16.10 21.27
C ASP A 863 6.11 16.90 22.59
N GLU A 864 5.06 16.78 23.40
CA GLU A 864 4.86 17.53 24.66
C GLU A 864 4.88 16.62 25.90
N MET A 865 4.64 15.32 25.72
CA MET A 865 4.42 14.34 26.79
C MET A 865 5.42 13.18 26.76
N VAL A 866 5.59 12.56 27.91
CA VAL A 866 6.27 11.29 28.14
C VAL A 866 5.21 10.23 28.36
N ARG A 867 5.24 9.17 27.55
CA ARG A 867 4.39 7.99 27.77
C ARG A 867 4.98 7.15 28.90
N VAL A 868 4.19 6.89 29.94
CA VAL A 868 4.64 6.10 31.10
C VAL A 868 3.97 4.72 31.15
N SER A 869 2.84 4.53 30.45
CA SER A 869 2.14 3.25 30.34
C SER A 869 1.37 3.16 29.00
N PRO A 870 0.66 2.04 28.70
CA PRO A 870 -0.22 1.98 27.52
C PRO A 870 -1.27 3.11 27.51
N GLU A 871 -1.74 3.51 28.69
CA GLU A 871 -2.89 4.40 28.88
C GLU A 871 -2.51 5.75 29.50
N GLU A 872 -1.28 5.96 29.98
CA GLU A 872 -0.90 7.13 30.78
C GLU A 872 0.27 7.94 30.19
N TRP A 873 0.09 9.27 30.21
CA TRP A 873 1.03 10.27 29.71
C TRP A 873 1.23 11.38 30.75
N ILE A 874 2.46 11.87 30.89
CA ILE A 874 2.85 12.96 31.80
C ILE A 874 3.62 14.03 31.01
N ARG A 875 3.33 15.31 31.23
CA ARG A 875 3.95 16.42 30.48
C ARG A 875 5.47 16.43 30.70
N ARG A 876 6.25 16.65 29.64
CA ARG A 876 7.69 16.35 29.62
C ARG A 876 8.52 17.14 30.65
N ASP A 877 8.07 18.34 31.00
CA ASP A 877 8.67 19.20 32.04
C ASP A 877 8.53 18.64 33.47
N HIS A 878 7.56 17.73 33.70
CA HIS A 878 7.36 17.04 34.97
C HIS A 878 8.17 15.73 35.07
N VAL A 879 9.04 15.42 34.09
CA VAL A 879 9.93 14.25 34.10
C VAL A 879 11.38 14.69 34.08
N TYR A 880 12.12 14.38 35.13
CA TYR A 880 13.43 14.97 35.43
C TYR A 880 14.59 14.36 34.62
N PHE A 881 14.50 14.37 33.29
CA PHE A 881 15.58 13.95 32.38
C PHE A 881 16.77 14.91 32.37
N GLN A 882 16.53 16.21 32.59
CA GLN A 882 17.53 17.27 32.42
C GLN A 882 18.72 17.09 33.38
N GLY A 883 19.93 17.13 32.83
CA GLY A 883 21.19 16.93 33.56
C GLY A 883 21.53 15.46 33.83
N LYS A 884 20.74 14.50 33.31
CA LYS A 884 20.94 13.05 33.49
C LYS A 884 21.12 12.30 32.18
N GLU A 885 20.98 12.99 31.04
CA GLU A 885 21.00 12.41 29.69
C GLU A 885 22.29 11.63 29.41
N ALA A 886 23.44 12.14 29.84
CA ALA A 886 24.73 11.46 29.68
C ALA A 886 24.78 10.11 30.42
N TYR A 887 24.18 10.01 31.60
CA TYR A 887 24.10 8.77 32.38
C TYR A 887 23.07 7.81 31.77
N ILE A 888 21.93 8.31 31.28
CA ILE A 888 20.92 7.52 30.56
C ILE A 888 21.55 6.92 29.28
N ILE A 889 22.27 7.73 28.50
CA ILE A 889 23.05 7.29 27.32
C ILE A 889 24.08 6.23 27.72
N GLN A 890 24.83 6.43 28.81
CA GLN A 890 25.77 5.42 29.32
C GLN A 890 25.07 4.09 29.64
N LYS A 891 23.86 4.12 30.21
CA LYS A 891 23.09 2.92 30.58
C LYS A 891 22.49 2.19 29.39
N ILE A 892 22.05 2.92 28.37
CA ILE A 892 21.65 2.35 27.07
C ILE A 892 22.86 1.65 26.42
N GLY A 893 24.02 2.30 26.40
CA GLY A 893 25.26 1.71 25.89
C GLY A 893 25.71 0.46 26.65
N GLN A 894 25.59 0.47 27.98
CA GLN A 894 25.92 -0.69 28.83
C GLN A 894 25.00 -1.90 28.55
N GLN A 895 23.72 -1.70 28.23
CA GLN A 895 22.82 -2.81 27.86
C GLN A 895 22.98 -3.27 26.41
N MET A 896 23.28 -2.35 25.47
CA MET A 896 23.56 -2.75 24.08
C MET A 896 24.90 -3.49 23.92
N GLY A 897 25.90 -3.18 24.75
CA GLY A 897 27.23 -3.80 24.65
C GLY A 897 27.82 -3.60 23.26
N GLU A 898 28.18 -4.69 22.58
CA GLU A 898 28.68 -4.68 21.20
C GLU A 898 27.56 -4.63 20.13
N LYS A 899 26.29 -4.87 20.47
CA LYS A 899 25.17 -4.88 19.50
C LYS A 899 25.09 -3.56 18.73
N THR A 900 24.86 -3.65 17.43
CA THR A 900 24.64 -2.53 16.50
C THR A 900 23.23 -1.95 16.64
N CYS A 901 22.24 -2.82 16.79
CA CYS A 901 20.86 -2.50 17.15
C CYS A 901 20.28 -3.50 18.16
N MET A 902 19.24 -3.10 18.88
CA MET A 902 18.60 -3.90 19.94
C MET A 902 17.11 -3.52 20.06
N PRO A 903 16.16 -4.47 20.01
CA PRO A 903 14.73 -4.20 20.23
C PRO A 903 14.46 -3.48 21.55
N LEU A 904 13.47 -2.59 21.58
CA LEU A 904 13.09 -1.83 22.79
C LEU A 904 12.64 -2.72 23.95
N GLU A 905 12.08 -3.90 23.64
CA GLU A 905 11.63 -4.88 24.64
C GLU A 905 12.79 -5.64 25.33
N GLU A 906 13.98 -5.71 24.72
CA GLU A 906 15.13 -6.37 25.36
C GLU A 906 15.75 -5.51 26.48
N PHE A 907 15.48 -4.21 26.51
CA PHE A 907 15.91 -3.33 27.60
C PHE A 907 15.10 -3.64 28.86
N THR A 908 15.78 -4.18 29.87
CA THR A 908 15.14 -4.74 31.07
C THR A 908 15.79 -4.32 32.37
N LEU A 909 17.07 -3.92 32.37
CA LEU A 909 17.83 -3.55 33.58
C LEU A 909 17.57 -2.09 34.02
N PHE A 910 16.30 -1.68 34.01
CA PHE A 910 15.85 -0.31 34.31
C PHE A 910 16.18 0.17 35.73
N LEU A 911 16.37 -0.73 36.69
CA LEU A 911 16.86 -0.39 38.05
C LEU A 911 18.27 0.22 38.06
N SER A 912 19.00 0.17 36.94
CA SER A 912 20.31 0.81 36.79
C SER A 912 20.27 2.21 36.17
N PHE A 913 19.09 2.67 35.72
CA PHE A 913 18.89 4.02 35.17
C PHE A 913 18.77 5.05 36.31
N PRO A 914 19.02 6.35 36.06
CA PRO A 914 18.97 7.36 37.11
C PRO A 914 17.51 7.69 37.43
N ASP A 915 17.21 8.06 38.67
CA ASP A 915 15.87 8.52 39.03
C ASP A 915 15.50 9.78 38.23
N ILE A 916 14.28 9.80 37.69
CA ILE A 916 13.70 10.87 36.88
C ILE A 916 12.32 11.33 37.44
N GLY A 917 11.97 10.93 38.66
CA GLY A 917 10.67 11.18 39.29
C GLY A 917 9.58 10.17 38.92
N ILE A 918 9.84 9.26 37.98
CA ILE A 918 8.95 8.18 37.55
C ILE A 918 9.72 6.87 37.33
N PRO A 919 9.08 5.69 37.46
CA PRO A 919 9.72 4.40 37.17
C PRO A 919 10.09 4.26 35.70
N TRP A 920 11.33 3.83 35.43
CA TRP A 920 11.78 3.51 34.08
C TRP A 920 11.14 2.22 33.54
N ASN A 921 10.69 2.27 32.29
CA ASN A 921 10.20 1.14 31.50
C ASN A 921 10.39 1.42 29.99
N SER A 922 9.96 0.51 29.12
CA SER A 922 10.12 0.66 27.66
C SER A 922 9.35 1.84 27.06
N TYR A 923 8.20 2.26 27.61
CA TYR A 923 7.48 3.47 27.16
C TYR A 923 8.26 4.75 27.49
N VAL A 924 8.86 4.80 28.68
CA VAL A 924 9.68 5.94 29.11
C VAL A 924 11.00 5.99 28.31
N LEU A 925 11.57 4.83 27.97
CA LEU A 925 12.75 4.74 27.09
C LEU A 925 12.44 5.18 25.65
N GLU A 926 11.30 4.76 25.08
CA GLU A 926 10.81 5.25 23.79
C GLU A 926 10.63 6.78 23.83
N SER A 927 9.97 7.31 24.87
CA SER A 927 9.72 8.75 25.07
C SER A 927 10.99 9.57 25.28
N PHE A 928 12.03 9.00 25.89
CA PHE A 928 13.34 9.62 26.01
C PHE A 928 14.00 9.73 24.63
N LEU A 929 14.11 8.60 23.93
CA LEU A 929 14.81 8.50 22.64
C LEU A 929 14.11 9.24 21.50
N TYR A 930 12.78 9.29 21.47
CA TYR A 930 11.99 9.97 20.43
C TYR A 930 12.31 11.46 20.29
N LYS A 931 12.60 12.15 21.41
CA LYS A 931 13.00 13.55 21.42
C LYS A 931 14.52 13.77 21.42
N ASN A 932 15.30 12.83 21.96
CA ASN A 932 16.73 13.02 22.18
C ASN A 932 17.58 12.54 20.99
N ASP A 933 17.21 12.94 19.77
CA ASP A 933 17.98 12.67 18.54
C ASP A 933 19.17 13.66 18.35
N ALA A 934 19.50 14.43 19.38
CA ALA A 934 20.62 15.37 19.38
C ALA A 934 21.93 14.73 18.89
N ILE A 935 22.82 15.54 18.28
CA ILE A 935 24.11 15.12 17.70
C ILE A 935 25.00 14.38 18.73
N LEU A 936 24.87 14.70 20.02
CA LEU A 936 25.62 14.06 21.11
C LEU A 936 25.01 12.74 21.61
N CYS A 937 23.81 12.38 21.18
CA CYS A 937 23.22 11.07 21.48
C CYS A 937 23.70 10.05 20.44
N PRO A 938 24.49 9.03 20.81
CA PRO A 938 25.03 8.04 19.88
C PRO A 938 23.99 6.96 19.47
N PHE A 939 22.72 7.15 19.85
CA PHE A 939 21.63 6.22 19.59
C PHE A 939 20.48 6.90 18.84
N SER A 940 19.85 6.17 17.92
CA SER A 940 18.60 6.54 17.24
C SER A 940 17.48 5.58 17.63
N LEU A 941 16.27 6.11 17.70
CA LEU A 941 15.03 5.32 17.77
C LEU A 941 14.59 4.96 16.35
N VAL A 942 14.32 3.69 16.08
CA VAL A 942 13.75 3.25 14.79
C VAL A 942 12.45 2.50 15.06
N GLN A 943 11.32 3.15 14.79
CA GLN A 943 9.98 2.69 15.16
C GLN A 943 9.30 1.87 14.05
N ALA A 944 8.45 0.94 14.46
CA ALA A 944 7.63 0.13 13.56
C ALA A 944 6.74 1.00 12.66
N ASN A 945 6.80 0.78 11.34
CA ASN A 945 6.01 1.51 10.34
C ASN A 945 6.20 3.05 10.33
N GLY A 946 7.26 3.58 10.95
CA GLY A 946 7.55 5.02 10.97
C GLY A 946 6.79 5.84 12.01
N GLY A 947 6.33 5.25 13.13
CA GLY A 947 5.77 6.03 14.23
C GLY A 947 5.45 5.23 15.50
N VAL A 948 5.13 5.97 16.56
CA VAL A 948 4.72 5.46 17.88
C VAL A 948 3.40 4.71 17.74
N SER A 949 3.31 3.44 18.16
CA SER A 949 2.03 2.71 18.09
C SER A 949 1.14 3.05 19.29
N ASP A 950 -0.17 3.17 19.08
CA ASP A 950 -1.10 3.35 20.19
C ASP A 950 -1.26 2.08 21.03
N SER A 951 -1.02 0.89 20.45
CA SER A 951 -1.15 -0.42 21.10
C SER A 951 0.03 -0.82 22.00
N GLY A 952 1.17 -0.14 21.94
CA GLY A 952 2.37 -0.48 22.71
C GLY A 952 3.65 0.16 22.15
N VAL A 953 4.80 -0.20 22.74
CA VAL A 953 6.14 0.15 22.21
C VAL A 953 6.52 -0.85 21.13
N TYR A 954 6.91 -0.37 19.94
CA TYR A 954 7.36 -1.25 18.84
C TYR A 954 8.51 -0.62 18.04
N GLY A 955 9.66 -1.30 18.01
CA GLY A 955 10.86 -0.82 17.32
C GLY A 955 12.16 -1.21 18.04
N ALA A 956 13.26 -0.59 17.61
CA ALA A 956 14.60 -0.84 18.13
C ALA A 956 15.39 0.45 18.41
N VAL A 957 16.41 0.31 19.25
CA VAL A 957 17.47 1.29 19.45
C VAL A 957 18.65 0.91 18.55
N VAL A 958 19.20 1.87 17.81
CA VAL A 958 20.28 1.68 16.83
C VAL A 958 21.46 2.59 17.17
N LYS A 959 22.70 2.12 17.05
CA LYS A 959 23.90 2.97 17.19
C LYS A 959 24.10 3.82 15.93
N LYS A 960 24.19 5.15 16.10
CA LYS A 960 24.55 6.08 15.01
C LYS A 960 25.96 5.77 14.49
N GLY A 961 26.17 5.94 13.17
CA GLY A 961 27.46 5.69 12.51
C GLY A 961 27.69 4.26 12.02
N TYR A 962 26.74 3.34 12.24
CA TYR A 962 26.69 2.06 11.54
C TYR A 962 25.76 2.15 10.32
N ALA A 963 25.98 1.31 9.30
CA ALA A 963 25.16 1.25 8.10
C ALA A 963 23.80 0.55 8.37
N ILE A 964 22.90 1.28 9.03
CA ILE A 964 21.51 0.91 9.33
C ILE A 964 20.67 2.18 9.12
N ASP A 965 20.35 2.48 7.87
CA ASP A 965 19.72 3.74 7.45
C ASP A 965 18.18 3.63 7.37
N SER A 966 17.62 2.42 7.45
CA SER A 966 16.18 2.15 7.38
C SER A 966 15.68 1.16 8.43
N TYR A 967 14.36 1.13 8.63
CA TYR A 967 13.69 0.10 9.43
C TYR A 967 13.87 -1.31 8.84
N ASP A 968 13.98 -1.46 7.51
CA ASP A 968 14.28 -2.75 6.89
C ASP A 968 15.70 -3.22 7.27
N ASP A 969 16.69 -2.32 7.34
CA ASP A 969 18.06 -2.66 7.76
C ASP A 969 18.13 -3.15 9.21
N VAL A 970 17.31 -2.59 10.10
CA VAL A 970 17.15 -3.07 11.49
C VAL A 970 16.65 -4.51 11.50
N LEU A 971 15.63 -4.82 10.69
CA LEU A 971 15.11 -6.18 10.58
C LEU A 971 16.15 -7.13 9.96
N ILE A 972 16.87 -6.71 8.92
CA ILE A 972 17.93 -7.49 8.27
C ILE A 972 19.07 -7.79 9.25
N GLU A 973 19.51 -6.81 10.05
CA GLU A 973 20.57 -6.97 11.05
C GLU A 973 20.17 -7.98 12.13
N LEU A 974 19.02 -7.80 12.78
CA LEU A 974 18.54 -8.68 13.85
C LEU A 974 18.28 -10.11 13.34
N LEU A 975 17.56 -10.25 12.22
CA LEU A 975 17.29 -11.55 11.61
C LEU A 975 18.57 -12.24 11.11
N SER A 976 19.60 -11.50 10.69
CA SER A 976 20.87 -12.13 10.29
C SER A 976 21.59 -12.82 11.45
N ARG A 977 21.45 -12.29 12.67
CA ARG A 977 22.14 -12.77 13.89
C ARG A 977 21.42 -13.92 14.61
N SER A 978 20.08 -13.99 14.55
CA SER A 978 19.33 -15.16 15.05
C SER A 978 19.40 -16.32 14.06
N PRO A 979 19.70 -17.57 14.48
CA PRO A 979 19.62 -18.77 13.63
C PRO A 979 18.20 -19.37 13.57
N ASP A 980 17.29 -18.92 14.43
CA ASP A 980 16.06 -19.61 14.87
C ASP A 980 14.90 -19.60 13.86
N TRP A 981 15.17 -19.13 12.64
CA TRP A 981 14.19 -18.99 11.57
C TRP A 981 14.79 -19.33 10.20
N GLN A 982 13.98 -19.98 9.37
CA GLN A 982 14.30 -20.48 8.04
C GLN A 982 13.21 -20.14 7.01
N THR A 983 11.95 -19.95 7.40
CA THR A 983 10.86 -19.49 6.52
C THR A 983 10.57 -17.99 6.66
N ASP A 984 9.80 -17.42 5.73
CA ASP A 984 9.29 -16.04 5.84
C ASP A 984 8.26 -15.92 6.98
N GLU A 985 7.51 -17.00 7.20
CA GLU A 985 6.60 -17.22 8.33
C GLU A 985 7.32 -17.12 9.69
N GLU A 986 8.38 -17.92 9.88
CA GLU A 986 9.18 -17.91 11.12
C GLU A 986 9.89 -16.56 11.33
N ALA A 987 10.33 -15.90 10.26
CA ALA A 987 10.90 -14.56 10.34
C ALA A 987 9.86 -13.52 10.82
N LEU A 988 8.60 -13.61 10.38
CA LEU A 988 7.52 -12.75 10.90
C LEU A 988 7.20 -13.06 12.36
N ASP A 989 7.22 -14.33 12.77
CA ASP A 989 7.00 -14.72 14.17
C ASP A 989 8.13 -14.19 15.07
N PHE A 990 9.39 -14.26 14.62
CA PHE A 990 10.53 -13.63 15.30
C PHE A 990 10.34 -12.11 15.45
N ILE A 991 9.96 -11.41 14.37
CA ILE A 991 9.71 -9.96 14.36
C ILE A 991 8.62 -9.57 15.36
N VAL A 992 7.51 -10.31 15.40
CA VAL A 992 6.39 -10.04 16.33
C VAL A 992 6.77 -10.37 17.78
N ALA A 993 7.48 -11.48 18.01
CA ALA A 993 7.93 -11.89 19.35
C ALA A 993 8.86 -10.85 20.02
N HIS A 994 9.74 -10.21 19.25
CA HIS A 994 10.65 -9.16 19.74
C HIS A 994 10.02 -7.75 19.72
N LYS A 995 8.68 -7.63 19.55
CA LYS A 995 7.94 -6.37 19.38
C LYS A 995 8.55 -5.42 18.34
N LEU A 996 9.09 -5.94 17.25
CA LEU A 996 9.51 -5.11 16.13
C LEU A 996 8.30 -4.70 15.26
N GLN A 997 7.24 -5.51 15.23
CA GLN A 997 6.00 -5.23 14.49
C GLN A 997 4.75 -5.66 15.29
N VAL A 998 3.63 -4.95 15.11
CA VAL A 998 2.35 -5.23 15.81
C VAL A 998 1.63 -6.46 15.25
N LEU A 999 1.72 -6.66 13.93
CA LEU A 999 1.00 -7.70 13.19
C LEU A 999 1.97 -8.60 12.42
N ARG A 1000 1.62 -9.88 12.25
CA ARG A 1000 2.34 -10.87 11.41
C ARG A 1000 2.17 -10.59 9.90
N LYS A 1001 2.48 -9.35 9.46
CA LYS A 1001 2.27 -8.86 8.09
C LYS A 1001 3.25 -7.74 7.76
N LEU A 1002 4.17 -8.02 6.85
CA LEU A 1002 5.14 -7.06 6.32
C LEU A 1002 5.23 -7.25 4.79
N LYS A 1003 5.03 -6.17 4.01
CA LYS A 1003 4.92 -6.27 2.53
C LYS A 1003 6.17 -6.81 1.83
N GLN A 1004 7.35 -6.62 2.42
CA GLN A 1004 8.65 -6.93 1.82
C GLN A 1004 9.45 -8.00 2.58
N ILE A 1005 8.77 -8.86 3.35
CA ILE A 1005 9.41 -9.90 4.19
C ILE A 1005 10.41 -10.77 3.42
N GLY A 1006 10.04 -11.31 2.25
CA GLY A 1006 10.94 -12.19 1.48
C GLY A 1006 12.20 -11.51 0.96
N THR A 1007 12.18 -10.19 0.76
CA THR A 1007 13.37 -9.39 0.43
C THR A 1007 14.29 -9.30 1.64
N ILE A 1008 13.74 -8.93 2.80
CA ILE A 1008 14.44 -8.83 4.09
C ILE A 1008 15.04 -10.19 4.48
N VAL A 1009 14.27 -11.27 4.39
CA VAL A 1009 14.71 -12.65 4.66
C VAL A 1009 15.89 -13.04 3.76
N LYS A 1010 15.80 -12.75 2.46
CA LYS A 1010 16.87 -13.06 1.50
C LYS A 1010 18.14 -12.27 1.78
N GLN A 1011 18.01 -11.00 2.20
CA GLN A 1011 19.14 -10.16 2.61
C GLN A 1011 19.74 -10.61 3.95
N ALA A 1012 18.92 -10.91 4.94
CA ALA A 1012 19.34 -11.40 6.25
C ALA A 1012 20.09 -12.75 6.16
N LYS A 1013 19.60 -13.70 5.35
CA LYS A 1013 20.32 -14.95 5.05
C LYS A 1013 21.66 -14.72 4.37
N ARG A 1014 21.74 -13.78 3.41
CA ARG A 1014 23.01 -13.40 2.77
C ARG A 1014 23.99 -12.80 3.78
N LYS A 1015 23.52 -11.89 4.65
CA LYS A 1015 24.31 -11.26 5.71
C LYS A 1015 24.80 -12.28 6.74
N ARG A 1016 23.95 -13.23 7.16
CA ARG A 1016 24.33 -14.37 8.02
C ARG A 1016 25.46 -15.19 7.41
N ALA A 1017 25.35 -15.56 6.13
CA ALA A 1017 26.39 -16.31 5.44
C ALA A 1017 27.73 -15.53 5.39
N GLN A 1018 27.68 -14.22 5.12
CA GLN A 1018 28.86 -13.35 5.12
C GLN A 1018 29.52 -13.25 6.51
N LEU A 1019 28.72 -13.15 7.58
CA LEU A 1019 29.22 -13.14 8.97
C LEU A 1019 29.89 -14.47 9.35
N VAL A 1020 29.33 -15.61 8.91
CA VAL A 1020 29.98 -16.92 9.12
C VAL A 1020 31.33 -16.99 8.41
N THR A 1021 31.41 -16.57 7.13
CA THR A 1021 32.67 -16.55 6.37
C THR A 1021 33.69 -15.50 6.82
N ALA A 1022 33.30 -14.53 7.64
CA ALA A 1022 34.20 -13.54 8.22
C ALA A 1022 34.75 -13.95 9.60
N ASN A 1023 34.12 -14.95 10.22
CA ASN A 1023 34.50 -15.54 11.51
C ASN A 1023 35.11 -16.95 11.37
N SER A 1024 35.48 -17.35 10.15
CA SER A 1024 36.11 -18.63 9.79
C SER A 1024 37.51 -18.41 9.25
#